data_AF-A0A7Y4SSN6-F1
#
_entry.id   AF-A0A7Y4SSN6-F1
#
_cell.length_a   1.000
_cell.length_b   1.000
_cell.length_c   1.000
_cell.angle_alpha   90.00
_cell.angle_beta   90.00
_cell.angle_gamma   90.00
#
_symmetry.space_group_name_H-M   'P 1'
#
loop_
_entity.id
_entity.type
_entity.pdbx_description
1 polymer ?
#
loop_
_entity_poly.entity_id
_entity_poly.type
_entity_poly.pdbx_seq_one_letter_code
_entity_poly.pdbx_strand_id
1 'polypeptide(L)'
;MHVATNRSLRQSLAIGLALACATACGGGGGATGGSGSQFTLLEVSNGFGKLLPHQIAVPDAQGQPSNAFVEITRIEHLIENATAVNLIRRPTEWPVGAVLPNSLAGNHYLFARFSQPIDPLSVLSRDSSEDPGTIGAGIQVYTLITNSGVVTPVSGRAFVGGRTFGPALSTTAGQYLLETWVRPNAAGTGIEAVPLGTGTLGHGFPGTEAGAGFAGDSVLVGADTFVFVVDADNDLETHETFPSGQILMKIGTQVFSARGRRLEQTAVASSTVGPDTFEPAVQVEVGTGNPMIVPGNGQADIDPRTNVVVQFTEPIQPVTLGDLDDGTPPGLSAAIRLSFGPDAARVQVPFSVRPISVFDLTRFELSPLYDFPGSGPLIAGVACDNIFGTVEVRFSSAQFDDLVGRVNSLDPSTFFSTREGPGIVNAPVTPDALYIGRAGSVQGISVIDLNGFGAGTGSPLYDQARPIQRGGSNYPNNPNVALQGTLLVPPLTRGDCTFNGGSTGPMTLVTDSSLQDLVASAPLLESVADMAIGHALDNTFNNESPFGCQAGGGNLCAQSGLKNVSIISGGPNTVASANIANIAPLKTDSGVENLASWAPHPNPPPLIFPPLCLSPLINGQEPTAIDSTYPLTPVTALNVFGPPFPPRSGPQLRNLLVPGAFPFGDVANNRPPQNALTSEQNSFFEGPALPQPTLGLCSPFMIRQQIGQFLYVVDRSASEIVVLNSNRFTVLDRIRLLDPTSLAMSPSLDFLAVTNEGADQVSFIDIDPSSATFHQVIKTTTVGAGPTGIAWEAGNEDIFVCNQGEDTVSVISGFTLEVRKVLRNQIARPVDVALTPRQGAFGFLRGVYFGYILNQNGNVAFFESGPDGVNGFGFDDVIGSLPFRFERPKTIQTDPTNLNSGVWIVHENPLDELGIPTGLGGGALSTVGISAGFVGTIPLDPGPFSNPNIRQLEFKVFASLGQNDGLSGIPVDIAFDNMRNLSALTNFNSVFSPGTPISYNGKSLIKALGAFPIGASAPQYLFAAVPNEGVVEVFNMAGGSFRRVDTDPFEPGIQGIPAPNAAVLMDYFRQ
;
A
#
# COMPACT_ATOMS: atom_id res chain seq x y z
N MET A 1 3.33 4.05 14.11
CA MET A 1 4.58 3.30 14.39
C MET A 1 4.21 1.83 14.27
N HIS A 2 4.25 1.30 13.04
CA HIS A 2 3.82 -0.08 12.74
C HIS A 2 5.04 -0.98 12.60
N VAL A 3 4.97 -2.10 13.29
CA VAL A 3 6.07 -3.01 13.62
C VAL A 3 6.18 -4.11 12.56
N ALA A 4 7.41 -4.32 12.12
CA ALA A 4 8.00 -5.43 11.39
C ALA A 4 7.17 -6.74 11.26
N THR A 5 6.99 -7.17 10.02
CA THR A 5 6.53 -8.50 9.62
C THR A 5 7.64 -9.54 9.82
N ASN A 6 7.78 -10.07 11.04
CA ASN A 6 8.57 -11.29 11.28
C ASN A 6 7.71 -12.52 10.94
N ARG A 7 7.89 -13.07 9.74
CA ARG A 7 7.48 -14.45 9.41
C ARG A 7 8.31 -15.43 10.25
N SER A 8 7.75 -15.98 11.33
CA SER A 8 8.34 -17.14 12.00
C SER A 8 7.69 -18.44 11.51
N LEU A 9 8.54 -19.33 11.01
CA LEU A 9 8.20 -20.67 10.52
C LEU A 9 7.49 -21.51 11.60
N ARG A 10 6.31 -22.04 11.29
CA ARG A 10 5.80 -23.27 11.90
C ARG A 10 6.23 -24.47 11.06
N GLN A 11 7.39 -25.07 11.38
CA GLN A 11 7.64 -26.49 11.08
C GLN A 11 8.45 -27.15 12.21
N SER A 12 7.77 -28.07 12.90
CA SER A 12 8.22 -29.40 13.31
C SER A 12 9.71 -29.57 13.68
N LEU A 13 10.03 -29.60 14.97
CA LEU A 13 11.14 -30.40 15.46
C LEU A 13 10.77 -31.12 16.76
N ALA A 14 10.40 -32.40 16.62
CA ALA A 14 10.31 -33.33 17.72
C ALA A 14 11.70 -33.92 17.99
N ILE A 15 12.31 -33.58 19.13
CA ILE A 15 13.37 -34.39 19.74
C ILE A 15 13.12 -34.39 21.25
N GLY A 16 12.83 -35.57 21.78
CA GLY A 16 12.64 -35.78 23.21
C GLY A 16 13.95 -35.73 23.99
N LEU A 17 13.85 -35.30 25.25
CA LEU A 17 14.69 -35.82 26.31
C LEU A 17 13.88 -35.86 27.61
N ALA A 18 13.89 -37.03 28.23
CA ALA A 18 13.13 -37.36 29.42
C ALA A 18 13.96 -37.14 30.69
N LEU A 19 13.24 -37.00 31.81
CA LEU A 19 13.63 -37.08 33.23
C LEU A 19 14.46 -35.94 33.84
N ALA A 20 13.88 -35.25 34.84
CA ALA A 20 13.97 -35.71 36.24
C ALA A 20 13.00 -34.93 37.14
N CYS A 21 12.18 -35.65 37.92
CA CYS A 21 11.42 -35.11 39.05
C CYS A 21 12.36 -34.69 40.18
N ALA A 22 12.07 -33.55 40.81
CA ALA A 22 12.35 -33.34 42.24
C ALA A 22 11.34 -32.36 42.83
N THR A 23 10.51 -32.88 43.72
CA THR A 23 9.69 -32.15 44.69
C THR A 23 10.57 -31.47 45.74
N ALA A 24 10.31 -30.21 46.07
CA ALA A 24 10.61 -29.66 47.40
C ALA A 24 9.71 -28.44 47.70
N CYS A 25 8.86 -28.58 48.72
CA CYS A 25 8.19 -27.48 49.41
C CYS A 25 9.20 -26.54 50.08
N GLY A 26 8.84 -25.26 50.21
CA GLY A 26 9.51 -24.35 51.14
C GLY A 26 9.21 -22.89 50.83
N GLY A 27 8.28 -22.29 51.59
CA GLY A 27 7.94 -20.87 51.50
C GLY A 27 9.06 -19.93 51.96
N GLY A 28 8.91 -18.65 51.62
CA GLY A 28 9.77 -17.58 52.11
C GLY A 28 9.59 -16.33 51.25
N GLY A 29 8.82 -15.37 51.77
CA GLY A 29 8.62 -14.07 51.13
C GLY A 29 9.94 -13.32 50.91
N GLY A 30 9.99 -12.62 49.79
CA GLY A 30 11.06 -11.70 49.44
C GLY A 30 10.55 -10.75 48.38
N ALA A 31 10.09 -9.58 48.82
CA ALA A 31 9.68 -8.50 47.95
C ALA A 31 10.85 -8.05 47.07
N THR A 32 10.82 -8.41 45.79
CA THR A 32 11.62 -7.74 44.76
C THR A 32 10.89 -6.49 44.32
N GLY A 33 11.36 -5.34 44.81
CA GLY A 33 10.93 -4.02 44.38
C GLY A 33 11.29 -3.79 42.92
N GLY A 34 10.38 -4.14 42.02
CA GLY A 34 10.30 -3.56 40.69
C GLY A 34 9.68 -2.17 40.80
N SER A 35 10.43 -1.15 40.41
CA SER A 35 9.92 0.20 40.17
C SER A 35 8.89 0.17 39.03
N GLY A 36 7.63 -0.13 39.34
CA GLY A 36 6.52 -0.01 38.40
C GLY A 36 6.32 1.46 38.03
N SER A 37 6.72 1.86 36.83
CA SER A 37 6.50 3.22 36.32
C SER A 37 5.04 3.43 35.88
N GLN A 38 4.32 2.36 35.52
CA GLN A 38 2.95 2.43 35.01
C GLN A 38 1.89 2.27 36.12
N PHE A 39 0.76 2.97 35.95
CA PHE A 39 -0.44 2.86 36.78
C PHE A 39 -1.53 2.18 35.96
N THR A 40 -1.74 0.89 36.24
CA THR A 40 -2.64 -0.02 35.52
C THR A 40 -3.75 -0.58 36.41
N LEU A 41 -4.84 -1.00 35.78
CA LEU A 41 -5.92 -1.78 36.39
C LEU A 41 -5.47 -3.24 36.53
N LEU A 42 -5.65 -3.82 37.71
CA LEU A 42 -5.29 -5.21 37.99
C LEU A 42 -6.49 -6.15 37.94
N GLU A 43 -7.62 -5.73 38.51
CA GLU A 43 -8.85 -6.52 38.46
C GLU A 43 -10.09 -5.66 38.68
N VAL A 44 -11.22 -6.14 38.14
CA VAL A 44 -12.56 -5.72 38.57
C VAL A 44 -13.33 -6.98 38.91
N SER A 45 -14.04 -6.99 40.03
CA SER A 45 -14.80 -8.15 40.49
C SER A 45 -16.08 -7.73 41.20
N ASN A 46 -17.09 -8.60 41.13
CA ASN A 46 -18.35 -8.47 41.85
C ASN A 46 -18.41 -9.27 43.15
N GLY A 47 -17.27 -9.77 43.63
CA GLY A 47 -17.18 -10.65 44.81
C GLY A 47 -17.41 -12.14 44.52
N PHE A 48 -18.20 -12.48 43.50
CA PHE A 48 -18.47 -13.87 43.10
C PHE A 48 -17.51 -14.38 42.03
N GLY A 49 -16.97 -13.48 41.22
CA GLY A 49 -15.97 -13.79 40.22
C GLY A 49 -15.30 -12.54 39.68
N LYS A 50 -14.26 -12.75 38.87
CA LYS A 50 -13.54 -11.67 38.20
C LYS A 50 -14.28 -11.27 36.92
N LEU A 51 -14.49 -9.98 36.73
CA LEU A 51 -15.10 -9.37 35.54
C LEU A 51 -14.02 -8.87 34.56
N LEU A 52 -12.94 -8.29 35.10
CA LEU A 52 -11.76 -7.87 34.34
C LEU A 52 -10.47 -8.30 35.09
N PRO A 53 -9.38 -8.69 34.41
CA PRO A 53 -9.28 -8.92 32.96
C PRO A 53 -10.26 -10.01 32.50
N HIS A 54 -10.72 -9.90 31.26
CA HIS A 54 -11.50 -10.97 30.64
C HIS A 54 -10.66 -12.25 30.57
N GLN A 55 -11.32 -13.41 30.57
CA GLN A 55 -10.66 -14.71 30.50
C GLN A 55 -11.04 -15.41 29.21
N ILE A 56 -10.07 -16.09 28.61
CA ILE A 56 -10.27 -16.95 27.44
C ILE A 56 -9.53 -18.27 27.65
N ALA A 57 -10.09 -19.36 27.15
CA ALA A 57 -9.42 -20.65 27.21
C ALA A 57 -8.21 -20.63 26.25
N VAL A 58 -7.14 -21.32 26.63
CA VAL A 58 -6.02 -21.60 25.73
C VAL A 58 -6.50 -22.67 24.74
N PRO A 59 -6.45 -22.46 23.42
CA PRO A 59 -6.90 -23.44 22.45
C PRO A 59 -5.97 -24.66 22.46
N ASP A 60 -6.53 -25.86 22.27
CA ASP A 60 -5.75 -27.07 22.05
C ASP A 60 -5.16 -27.13 20.63
N ALA A 61 -4.48 -28.24 20.29
CA ALA A 61 -3.86 -28.41 18.98
C ALA A 61 -4.88 -28.43 17.81
N GLN A 62 -6.18 -28.57 18.11
CA GLN A 62 -7.29 -28.56 17.17
C GLN A 62 -8.07 -27.22 17.19
N GLY A 63 -7.61 -26.23 17.96
CA GLY A 63 -8.26 -24.93 18.08
C GLY A 63 -9.47 -24.91 19.01
N GLN A 64 -9.73 -25.98 19.76
CA GLN A 64 -10.88 -26.08 20.67
C GLN A 64 -10.53 -25.51 22.05
N PRO A 65 -11.50 -24.95 22.78
CA PRO A 65 -11.27 -24.43 24.13
C PRO A 65 -10.80 -25.54 25.09
N SER A 66 -9.67 -25.33 25.76
CA SER A 66 -9.17 -26.24 26.81
C SER A 66 -9.64 -25.83 28.21
N ASN A 67 -9.19 -26.57 29.24
CA ASN A 67 -9.41 -26.23 30.64
C ASN A 67 -8.38 -25.22 31.21
N ALA A 68 -7.36 -24.85 30.42
CA ALA A 68 -6.40 -23.84 30.79
C ALA A 68 -6.90 -22.47 30.31
N PHE A 69 -6.76 -21.44 31.15
CA PHE A 69 -7.25 -20.08 30.85
C PHE A 69 -6.11 -19.07 30.92
N VAL A 70 -6.22 -18.04 30.09
CA VAL A 70 -5.35 -16.85 30.13
C VAL A 70 -6.19 -15.60 30.38
N GLU A 71 -5.64 -14.68 31.16
CA GLU A 71 -6.22 -13.36 31.39
C GLU A 71 -5.81 -12.41 30.25
N ILE A 72 -6.79 -11.75 29.61
CA ILE A 72 -6.56 -10.85 28.49
C ILE A 72 -6.10 -9.49 29.04
N THR A 73 -4.80 -9.35 29.24
CA THR A 73 -4.15 -8.13 29.74
C THR A 73 -3.43 -7.33 28.66
N ARG A 74 -3.29 -7.91 27.47
CA ARG A 74 -2.69 -7.31 26.28
C ARG A 74 -3.32 -7.92 25.03
N ILE A 75 -3.24 -7.21 23.90
CA ILE A 75 -3.99 -7.55 22.69
C ILE A 75 -3.55 -8.90 22.10
N GLU A 76 -2.29 -9.30 22.28
CA GLU A 76 -1.79 -10.58 21.75
C GLU A 76 -2.47 -11.78 22.42
N HIS A 77 -2.87 -11.66 23.70
CA HIS A 77 -3.64 -12.72 24.35
C HIS A 77 -5.01 -12.91 23.69
N LEU A 78 -5.60 -11.85 23.14
CA LEU A 78 -6.84 -11.95 22.38
C LEU A 78 -6.57 -12.58 21.00
N ILE A 79 -5.61 -12.05 20.24
CA ILE A 79 -5.25 -12.52 18.89
C ILE A 79 -4.86 -14.01 18.87
N GLU A 80 -4.05 -14.44 19.83
CA GLU A 80 -3.52 -15.82 19.87
C GLU A 80 -4.58 -16.87 20.25
N ASN A 81 -5.67 -16.46 20.93
CA ASN A 81 -6.61 -17.41 21.55
C ASN A 81 -8.03 -17.29 21.00
N ALA A 82 -8.50 -16.11 20.59
CA ALA A 82 -9.87 -15.91 20.17
C ALA A 82 -10.13 -16.45 18.76
N THR A 83 -11.13 -17.31 18.64
CA THR A 83 -11.60 -17.85 17.35
C THR A 83 -13.12 -18.00 17.38
N ALA A 84 -13.75 -18.28 16.23
CA ALA A 84 -15.19 -18.54 16.15
C ALA A 84 -15.68 -19.70 17.04
N VAL A 85 -14.78 -20.58 17.50
CA VAL A 85 -15.10 -21.72 18.40
C VAL A 85 -14.49 -21.57 19.80
N ASN A 86 -13.57 -20.62 20.01
CA ASN A 86 -12.96 -20.31 21.29
C ASN A 86 -13.21 -18.85 21.64
N LEU A 87 -14.31 -18.62 22.35
CA LEU A 87 -14.84 -17.29 22.67
C LEU A 87 -14.39 -16.83 24.07
N ILE A 88 -14.45 -15.52 24.28
CA ILE A 88 -14.21 -14.94 25.61
C ILE A 88 -15.27 -15.47 26.57
N ARG A 89 -14.85 -15.80 27.79
CA ARG A 89 -15.72 -16.40 28.79
C ARG A 89 -16.76 -15.40 29.29
N ARG A 90 -17.98 -15.89 29.48
CA ARG A 90 -19.06 -15.14 30.14
C ARG A 90 -18.63 -14.58 31.51
N PRO A 91 -19.00 -13.33 31.84
CA PRO A 91 -18.78 -12.77 33.17
C PRO A 91 -19.56 -13.52 34.24
N THR A 92 -19.11 -13.40 35.49
CA THR A 92 -19.83 -13.98 36.64
C THR A 92 -20.96 -13.06 37.04
N GLU A 93 -22.17 -13.59 37.19
CA GLU A 93 -23.40 -12.87 37.57
C GLU A 93 -23.50 -12.70 39.10
N TRP A 94 -24.24 -11.70 39.56
CA TRP A 94 -24.67 -11.65 40.97
C TRP A 94 -25.83 -12.63 41.20
N PRO A 95 -25.96 -13.24 42.40
CA PRO A 95 -27.18 -13.92 42.80
C PRO A 95 -28.38 -12.96 42.84
N VAL A 96 -29.59 -13.47 42.64
CA VAL A 96 -30.82 -12.66 42.62
C VAL A 96 -31.15 -12.03 43.99
N GLY A 97 -30.64 -12.59 45.09
CA GLY A 97 -30.79 -12.04 46.44
C GLY A 97 -29.60 -11.18 46.85
N ALA A 98 -29.83 -10.24 47.78
CA ALA A 98 -28.77 -9.44 48.42
C ALA A 98 -27.95 -10.33 49.37
N VAL A 99 -26.96 -11.02 48.80
CA VAL A 99 -26.06 -11.91 49.51
C VAL A 99 -24.61 -11.63 49.14
N LEU A 100 -23.71 -11.99 50.04
CA LEU A 100 -22.27 -11.92 49.88
C LEU A 100 -21.68 -13.27 49.42
N PRO A 101 -20.38 -13.33 49.06
CA PRO A 101 -19.74 -14.57 48.60
C PRO A 101 -19.77 -15.73 49.61
N ASN A 102 -19.94 -15.44 50.90
CA ASN A 102 -20.14 -16.45 51.97
C ASN A 102 -21.60 -16.93 52.09
N SER A 103 -22.49 -16.52 51.18
CA SER A 103 -23.93 -16.81 51.19
C SER A 103 -24.73 -16.20 52.36
N LEU A 104 -24.15 -15.28 53.13
CA LEU A 104 -24.88 -14.49 54.12
C LEU A 104 -25.54 -13.28 53.46
N ALA A 105 -26.57 -12.73 54.10
CA ALA A 105 -27.20 -11.50 53.63
C ALA A 105 -26.20 -10.33 53.68
N GLY A 106 -26.19 -9.50 52.64
CA GLY A 106 -25.36 -8.30 52.55
C GLY A 106 -25.55 -7.58 51.22
N ASN A 107 -25.15 -6.32 51.15
CA ASN A 107 -25.27 -5.52 49.95
C ASN A 107 -24.48 -6.12 48.79
N HIS A 108 -25.06 -6.06 47.59
CA HIS A 108 -24.26 -6.26 46.39
C HIS A 108 -23.21 -5.15 46.25
N TYR A 109 -22.05 -5.54 45.75
CA TYR A 109 -20.94 -4.62 45.53
C TYR A 109 -20.15 -5.00 44.28
N LEU A 110 -19.32 -4.07 43.83
CA LEU A 110 -18.24 -4.29 42.88
C LEU A 110 -17.00 -3.54 43.33
N PHE A 111 -15.82 -4.03 42.97
CA PHE A 111 -14.58 -3.34 43.26
C PHE A 111 -13.62 -3.40 42.08
N ALA A 112 -12.76 -2.39 42.00
CA ALA A 112 -11.65 -2.30 41.06
C ALA A 112 -10.34 -2.13 41.82
N ARG A 113 -9.34 -2.99 41.54
CA ARG A 113 -8.01 -2.92 42.13
C ARG A 113 -6.99 -2.45 41.11
N PHE A 114 -6.06 -1.62 41.55
CA PHE A 114 -5.05 -0.99 40.71
C PHE A 114 -3.64 -1.37 41.18
N SER A 115 -2.65 -1.14 40.34
CA SER A 115 -1.24 -1.44 40.63
C SER A 115 -0.62 -0.55 41.71
N GLN A 116 -1.28 0.56 42.07
CA GLN A 116 -0.81 1.55 43.03
C GLN A 116 -1.99 2.14 43.81
N PRO A 117 -1.75 2.73 45.00
CA PRO A 117 -2.78 3.46 45.73
C PRO A 117 -3.44 4.55 44.87
N ILE A 118 -4.76 4.66 44.95
CA ILE A 118 -5.57 5.61 44.17
C ILE A 118 -5.72 6.92 44.95
N ASP A 119 -5.78 8.05 44.26
CA ASP A 119 -6.24 9.31 44.84
C ASP A 119 -7.77 9.28 45.01
N PRO A 120 -8.31 9.29 46.25
CA PRO A 120 -9.75 9.28 46.47
C PRO A 120 -10.49 10.44 45.80
N LEU A 121 -9.84 11.60 45.62
CA LEU A 121 -10.45 12.76 44.96
C LEU A 121 -10.63 12.57 43.45
N SER A 122 -9.96 11.58 42.85
CA SER A 122 -10.15 11.26 41.43
C SER A 122 -11.39 10.40 41.16
N VAL A 123 -11.95 9.75 42.20
CA VAL A 123 -13.02 8.74 42.06
C VAL A 123 -14.18 8.91 43.04
N LEU A 124 -14.07 9.79 44.04
CA LEU A 124 -15.15 10.14 44.99
C LEU A 124 -15.51 11.62 44.86
N SER A 125 -16.78 11.94 45.06
CA SER A 125 -17.27 13.32 45.14
C SER A 125 -17.19 13.87 46.56
N ARG A 126 -16.84 15.16 46.67
CA ARG A 126 -16.84 15.93 47.92
C ARG A 126 -17.92 17.01 47.94
N ASP A 127 -18.77 17.03 46.92
CA ASP A 127 -19.83 18.02 46.77
C ASP A 127 -20.92 17.78 47.81
N SER A 128 -21.16 18.77 48.67
CA SER A 128 -22.18 18.68 49.71
C SER A 128 -23.61 18.82 49.17
N SER A 129 -23.78 19.09 47.87
CA SER A 129 -25.09 19.08 47.20
C SER A 129 -25.50 17.69 46.70
N GLU A 130 -24.58 16.72 46.75
CA GLU A 130 -24.83 15.32 46.46
C GLU A 130 -24.97 14.51 47.78
N ASP A 131 -25.43 13.27 47.68
CA ASP A 131 -25.44 12.37 48.84
C ASP A 131 -24.00 12.06 49.27
N PRO A 132 -23.72 11.89 50.58
CA PRO A 132 -22.38 11.55 51.05
C PRO A 132 -21.87 10.26 50.39
N GLY A 133 -20.60 10.24 49.99
CA GLY A 133 -19.96 9.04 49.43
C GLY A 133 -20.34 8.73 47.97
N THR A 134 -20.91 9.72 47.27
CA THR A 134 -21.21 9.65 45.83
C THR A 134 -19.94 9.46 44.99
N ILE A 135 -20.09 8.76 43.87
CA ILE A 135 -19.02 8.48 42.93
C ILE A 135 -18.58 9.74 42.17
N GLY A 136 -17.26 9.96 42.06
CA GLY A 136 -16.67 11.07 41.31
C GLY A 136 -16.53 10.76 39.81
N ALA A 137 -16.03 11.70 39.02
CA ALA A 137 -16.01 11.58 37.56
C ALA A 137 -15.08 10.48 36.98
N GLY A 138 -14.09 10.00 37.74
CA GLY A 138 -13.12 9.02 37.24
C GLY A 138 -13.67 7.60 37.03
N ILE A 139 -14.69 7.22 37.80
CA ILE A 139 -15.38 5.93 37.70
C ILE A 139 -16.88 6.19 37.73
N GLN A 140 -17.65 5.46 36.93
CA GLN A 140 -19.09 5.59 36.91
C GLN A 140 -19.74 4.20 36.92
N VAL A 141 -20.86 4.07 37.62
CA VAL A 141 -21.63 2.81 37.67
C VAL A 141 -23.04 3.08 37.19
N TYR A 142 -23.46 2.33 36.17
CA TYR A 142 -24.73 2.50 35.52
C TYR A 142 -25.48 1.18 35.38
N THR A 143 -26.79 1.27 35.27
CA THR A 143 -27.65 0.18 34.78
C THR A 143 -28.17 0.54 33.39
N LEU A 144 -28.04 -0.39 32.46
CA LEU A 144 -28.75 -0.40 31.19
C LEU A 144 -30.12 -1.05 31.40
N ILE A 145 -31.20 -0.33 31.08
CA ILE A 145 -32.57 -0.79 31.31
C ILE A 145 -33.26 -1.22 30.00
N THR A 146 -32.77 -0.75 28.86
CA THR A 146 -33.33 -1.05 27.54
C THR A 146 -32.22 -1.32 26.52
N ASN A 147 -32.54 -2.10 25.49
CA ASN A 147 -31.64 -2.36 24.35
C ASN A 147 -31.32 -1.09 23.52
N SER A 148 -31.88 0.07 23.86
CA SER A 148 -31.59 1.36 23.23
C SER A 148 -30.36 2.07 23.82
N GLY A 149 -29.61 1.45 24.73
CA GLY A 149 -28.38 2.07 25.24
C GLY A 149 -28.58 3.18 26.27
N VAL A 150 -29.82 3.36 26.77
CA VAL A 150 -30.14 4.33 27.81
C VAL A 150 -29.66 3.78 29.15
N VAL A 151 -28.74 4.52 29.77
CA VAL A 151 -28.15 4.17 31.05
C VAL A 151 -28.66 5.09 32.16
N THR A 152 -28.92 4.51 33.33
CA THR A 152 -29.27 5.23 34.56
C THR A 152 -28.16 5.05 35.60
N PRO A 153 -27.68 6.10 36.28
CA PRO A 153 -26.75 5.93 37.40
C PRO A 153 -27.33 4.98 38.45
N VAL A 154 -26.48 4.12 39.00
CA VAL A 154 -26.86 3.28 40.15
C VAL A 154 -26.68 4.09 41.42
N SER A 155 -27.69 4.12 42.28
CA SER A 155 -27.57 4.66 43.63
C SER A 155 -26.69 3.77 44.49
N GLY A 156 -25.65 4.34 45.08
CA GLY A 156 -24.70 3.59 45.89
C GLY A 156 -23.64 4.45 46.53
N ARG A 157 -22.88 3.84 47.43
CA ARG A 157 -21.78 4.46 48.16
C ARG A 157 -20.44 3.93 47.70
N ALA A 158 -19.55 4.84 47.35
CA ALA A 158 -18.20 4.53 46.88
C ALA A 158 -17.15 4.70 47.99
N PHE A 159 -16.15 3.83 48.00
CA PHE A 159 -15.09 3.79 48.99
C PHE A 159 -13.72 3.61 48.33
N VAL A 160 -12.70 4.20 48.94
CA VAL A 160 -11.28 3.94 48.62
C VAL A 160 -10.54 3.65 49.91
N GLY A 161 -9.91 2.47 50.00
CA GLY A 161 -9.20 2.05 51.22
C GLY A 161 -10.07 2.00 52.47
N GLY A 162 -11.34 1.62 52.33
CA GLY A 162 -12.32 1.60 53.43
C GLY A 162 -12.81 2.98 53.89
N ARG A 163 -12.50 4.03 53.13
CA ARG A 163 -12.85 5.42 53.43
C ARG A 163 -13.80 5.98 52.39
N THR A 164 -14.71 6.84 52.84
CA THR A 164 -15.66 7.56 51.96
C THR A 164 -15.91 8.96 52.52
N PHE A 165 -16.46 9.85 51.70
CA PHE A 165 -16.88 11.16 52.16
C PHE A 165 -18.19 11.02 52.94
N GLY A 166 -18.12 11.05 54.27
CA GLY A 166 -19.26 10.82 55.15
C GLY A 166 -20.12 12.08 55.38
N PRO A 167 -21.29 11.96 56.03
CA PRO A 167 -22.24 13.06 56.23
C PRO A 167 -21.70 14.21 57.09
N ALA A 168 -20.54 14.05 57.74
CA ALA A 168 -19.89 15.11 58.50
C ALA A 168 -19.29 16.18 57.57
N LEU A 169 -19.66 17.46 57.78
CA LEU A 169 -19.16 18.59 57.00
C LEU A 169 -17.92 19.23 57.65
N SER A 170 -16.98 19.67 56.80
CA SER A 170 -15.87 20.54 57.19
C SER A 170 -16.39 21.87 57.71
N THR A 171 -16.01 22.22 58.94
CA THR A 171 -16.39 23.48 59.61
C THR A 171 -15.90 24.74 58.90
N THR A 172 -15.03 24.63 57.89
CA THR A 172 -14.37 25.76 57.22
C THR A 172 -14.70 25.85 55.73
N ALA A 173 -15.13 24.75 55.09
CA ALA A 173 -15.30 24.67 53.63
C ALA A 173 -16.69 24.17 53.18
N GLY A 174 -17.55 23.71 54.09
CA GLY A 174 -18.87 23.19 53.74
C GLY A 174 -18.86 21.92 52.88
N GLN A 175 -17.72 21.22 52.79
CA GLN A 175 -17.56 19.97 52.03
C GLN A 175 -17.60 18.77 52.98
N TYR A 176 -18.03 17.60 52.49
CA TYR A 176 -17.97 16.36 53.26
C TYR A 176 -16.53 16.01 53.66
N LEU A 177 -16.36 15.39 54.83
CA LEU A 177 -15.07 14.92 55.35
C LEU A 177 -14.81 13.48 54.93
N LEU A 178 -13.54 13.17 54.59
CA LEU A 178 -13.12 11.81 54.24
C LEU A 178 -12.96 10.96 55.52
N GLU A 179 -14.02 10.26 55.88
CA GLU A 179 -14.11 9.43 57.08
C GLU A 179 -13.67 7.99 56.81
N THR A 180 -13.25 7.28 57.86
CA THR A 180 -12.95 5.84 57.77
C THR A 180 -14.18 5.08 58.18
N TRP A 181 -14.82 4.39 57.23
CA TRP A 181 -16.04 3.61 57.47
C TRP A 181 -15.68 2.23 58.04
N VAL A 182 -14.66 1.63 57.44
CA VAL A 182 -14.14 0.32 57.78
C VAL A 182 -12.62 0.32 57.78
N ARG A 183 -12.03 -0.58 58.56
CA ARG A 183 -10.59 -0.82 58.58
C ARG A 183 -10.28 -2.30 58.76
N PRO A 184 -9.07 -2.75 58.42
CA PRO A 184 -8.61 -4.08 58.81
C PRO A 184 -8.74 -4.27 60.33
N ASN A 185 -9.28 -5.40 60.76
CA ASN A 185 -9.37 -5.75 62.18
C ASN A 185 -7.97 -5.95 62.77
N ALA A 186 -7.86 -5.91 64.11
CA ALA A 186 -6.57 -6.03 64.81
C ALA A 186 -5.83 -7.37 64.54
N ALA A 187 -6.55 -8.40 64.08
CA ALA A 187 -5.99 -9.71 63.73
C ALA A 187 -5.45 -9.77 62.29
N GLY A 188 -5.77 -8.79 61.44
CA GLY A 188 -5.37 -8.73 60.03
C GLY A 188 -6.06 -9.76 59.11
N THR A 189 -7.10 -10.45 59.61
CA THR A 189 -7.79 -11.55 58.91
C THR A 189 -9.23 -11.21 58.52
N GLY A 190 -9.60 -9.93 58.53
CA GLY A 190 -10.93 -9.45 58.17
C GLY A 190 -11.06 -7.95 58.41
N ILE A 191 -12.28 -7.43 58.28
CA ILE A 191 -12.59 -6.01 58.40
C ILE A 191 -13.45 -5.75 59.65
N GLU A 192 -13.32 -4.59 60.26
CA GLU A 192 -14.22 -4.10 61.31
C GLU A 192 -14.81 -2.72 60.95
N ALA A 193 -16.08 -2.51 61.31
CA ALA A 193 -16.76 -1.22 61.22
C ALA A 193 -16.21 -0.23 62.26
N VAL A 194 -16.03 1.02 61.86
CA VAL A 194 -15.47 2.09 62.70
C VAL A 194 -16.58 3.09 63.05
N PRO A 195 -16.59 3.68 64.27
CA PRO A 195 -17.50 4.77 64.60
C PRO A 195 -17.27 5.99 63.68
N LEU A 196 -18.32 6.45 63.02
CA LEU A 196 -18.34 7.64 62.16
C LEU A 196 -18.42 8.93 63.00
N GLY A 197 -18.21 10.10 62.38
CA GLY A 197 -18.34 11.40 63.06
C GLY A 197 -19.73 11.67 63.65
N THR A 198 -20.74 10.93 63.19
CA THR A 198 -22.14 10.93 63.69
C THR A 198 -22.37 10.01 64.89
N GLY A 199 -21.41 9.15 65.24
CA GLY A 199 -21.51 8.19 66.35
C GLY A 199 -22.10 6.82 65.99
N THR A 200 -22.56 6.61 64.75
CA THR A 200 -22.98 5.31 64.22
C THR A 200 -21.78 4.49 63.76
N LEU A 201 -21.86 3.15 63.83
CA LEU A 201 -20.83 2.27 63.28
C LEU A 201 -21.03 2.16 61.77
N GLY A 202 -19.93 2.10 61.00
CA GLY A 202 -19.96 1.88 59.55
C GLY A 202 -20.32 0.45 59.14
N HIS A 203 -21.49 -0.06 59.54
CA HIS A 203 -22.02 -1.34 59.09
C HIS A 203 -22.57 -1.27 57.67
N GLY A 204 -22.90 -2.42 57.08
CA GLY A 204 -23.44 -2.54 55.72
C GLY A 204 -22.39 -2.48 54.60
N PHE A 205 -21.13 -2.19 54.92
CA PHE A 205 -20.02 -2.44 54.01
C PHE A 205 -19.74 -3.95 53.92
N PRO A 206 -19.51 -4.52 52.72
CA PRO A 206 -19.27 -5.95 52.56
C PRO A 206 -18.18 -6.49 53.50
N GLY A 207 -18.55 -7.41 54.39
CA GLY A 207 -17.64 -8.03 55.37
C GLY A 207 -17.74 -7.46 56.80
N THR A 208 -18.70 -6.57 57.06
CA THR A 208 -18.97 -5.98 58.39
C THR A 208 -20.18 -6.59 59.12
N GLU A 209 -20.83 -7.58 58.51
CA GLU A 209 -22.02 -8.24 59.01
C GLU A 209 -21.69 -9.17 60.19
N ALA A 210 -22.66 -9.41 61.07
CA ALA A 210 -22.45 -10.08 62.35
C ALA A 210 -21.92 -11.53 62.21
N GLY A 211 -20.60 -11.69 62.24
CA GLY A 211 -19.91 -12.95 62.57
C GLY A 211 -19.15 -13.68 61.46
N ALA A 212 -19.03 -13.18 60.23
CA ALA A 212 -18.14 -13.82 59.25
C ALA A 212 -17.69 -12.88 58.13
N GLY A 213 -16.44 -12.43 58.19
CA GLY A 213 -15.71 -12.01 56.99
C GLY A 213 -15.68 -13.14 55.95
N PHE A 214 -15.47 -12.80 54.69
CA PHE A 214 -15.39 -13.78 53.61
C PHE A 214 -14.01 -13.72 52.96
N ALA A 215 -13.63 -14.80 52.27
CA ALA A 215 -12.33 -14.86 51.60
C ALA A 215 -12.18 -13.69 50.62
N GLY A 216 -11.19 -12.84 50.84
CA GLY A 216 -10.91 -11.67 50.01
C GLY A 216 -11.50 -10.35 50.52
N ASP A 217 -12.22 -10.34 51.64
CA ASP A 217 -12.75 -9.13 52.27
C ASP A 217 -11.64 -8.07 52.50
N SER A 218 -10.46 -8.47 52.96
CA SER A 218 -9.31 -7.58 53.20
C SER A 218 -8.85 -6.80 51.97
N VAL A 219 -9.13 -7.27 50.75
CA VAL A 219 -8.79 -6.56 49.49
C VAL A 219 -9.63 -5.29 49.33
N LEU A 220 -10.86 -5.29 49.87
CA LEU A 220 -11.83 -4.20 49.74
C LEU A 220 -11.41 -2.92 50.48
N VAL A 221 -10.50 -3.05 51.46
CA VAL A 221 -9.96 -1.91 52.24
C VAL A 221 -8.53 -1.53 51.83
N GLY A 222 -8.04 -2.06 50.71
CA GLY A 222 -6.76 -1.67 50.12
C GLY A 222 -6.77 -0.21 49.62
N ALA A 223 -5.68 0.52 49.83
CA ALA A 223 -5.56 1.90 49.33
C ALA A 223 -5.50 1.97 47.79
N ASP A 224 -5.22 0.85 47.15
CA ASP A 224 -5.24 0.58 45.71
C ASP A 224 -6.59 0.03 45.21
N THR A 225 -7.61 -0.02 46.06
CA THR A 225 -8.92 -0.58 45.75
C THR A 225 -10.02 0.47 45.85
N PHE A 226 -10.81 0.58 44.78
CA PHE A 226 -12.09 1.27 44.77
C PHE A 226 -13.21 0.25 44.97
N VAL A 227 -14.18 0.54 45.84
CA VAL A 227 -15.36 -0.31 46.08
C VAL A 227 -16.62 0.52 45.93
N PHE A 228 -17.61 0.00 45.19
CA PHE A 228 -18.94 0.57 45.10
C PHE A 228 -19.94 -0.43 45.69
N VAL A 229 -20.70 0.02 46.68
CA VAL A 229 -21.74 -0.75 47.37
C VAL A 229 -23.08 -0.13 46.99
N VAL A 230 -24.06 -0.95 46.59
CA VAL A 230 -25.41 -0.44 46.34
C VAL A 230 -25.97 0.14 47.63
N ASP A 231 -26.69 1.26 47.49
CA ASP A 231 -27.28 2.01 48.60
C ASP A 231 -28.44 2.84 48.03
N ALA A 232 -29.62 2.25 47.94
CA ALA A 232 -30.76 2.85 47.24
C ALA A 232 -31.56 3.83 48.10
N ASP A 233 -31.55 3.65 49.43
CA ASP A 233 -32.28 4.43 50.41
C ASP A 233 -31.36 5.21 51.38
N ASN A 234 -30.05 5.22 51.10
CA ASN A 234 -29.01 5.90 51.89
C ASN A 234 -28.80 5.26 53.27
N ASP A 235 -29.15 3.97 53.43
CA ASP A 235 -28.91 3.13 54.59
C ASP A 235 -28.24 1.81 54.19
N LEU A 236 -26.92 1.69 54.36
CA LEU A 236 -26.22 0.45 54.03
C LEU A 236 -26.63 -0.75 54.89
N GLU A 237 -27.36 -0.60 56.00
CA GLU A 237 -27.83 -1.75 56.78
C GLU A 237 -29.03 -2.47 56.13
N THR A 238 -29.67 -1.89 55.11
CA THR A 238 -30.84 -2.47 54.42
C THR A 238 -30.53 -3.36 53.21
N HIS A 239 -29.32 -3.91 53.09
CA HIS A 239 -28.95 -5.03 52.20
C HIS A 239 -29.69 -5.06 50.84
N GLU A 240 -29.25 -4.27 49.88
CA GLU A 240 -29.83 -4.16 48.54
C GLU A 240 -29.08 -4.97 47.46
N THR A 241 -29.78 -5.20 46.34
CA THR A 241 -29.19 -5.73 45.11
C THR A 241 -28.99 -4.62 44.10
N PHE A 242 -28.08 -4.82 43.12
CA PHE A 242 -28.09 -3.96 41.94
C PHE A 242 -29.47 -3.95 41.26
N PRO A 243 -29.86 -2.86 40.57
CA PRO A 243 -31.10 -2.83 39.81
C PRO A 243 -31.14 -3.92 38.73
N SER A 244 -32.35 -4.34 38.33
CA SER A 244 -32.49 -5.25 37.18
C SER A 244 -31.99 -4.57 35.91
N GLY A 245 -31.05 -5.20 35.20
CA GLY A 245 -30.43 -4.62 34.01
C GLY A 245 -28.99 -5.09 33.81
N GLN A 246 -28.37 -4.63 32.73
CA GLN A 246 -26.91 -4.76 32.56
C GLN A 246 -26.23 -3.73 33.44
N ILE A 247 -25.42 -4.17 34.39
CA ILE A 247 -24.60 -3.29 35.22
C ILE A 247 -23.30 -3.01 34.50
N LEU A 248 -22.91 -1.74 34.41
CA LEU A 248 -21.72 -1.27 33.73
C LEU A 248 -20.88 -0.41 34.68
N MET A 249 -19.64 -0.82 34.94
CA MET A 249 -18.64 0.00 35.62
C MET A 249 -17.67 0.57 34.60
N LYS A 250 -17.79 1.87 34.31
CA LYS A 250 -16.89 2.59 33.41
C LYS A 250 -15.75 3.21 34.20
N ILE A 251 -14.53 2.84 33.88
CA ILE A 251 -13.30 3.36 34.49
C ILE A 251 -12.57 4.17 33.43
N GLY A 252 -12.52 5.49 33.64
CA GLY A 252 -11.86 6.41 32.73
C GLY A 252 -10.37 6.57 33.02
N THR A 253 -9.62 7.12 32.07
CA THR A 253 -8.24 7.56 32.31
C THR A 253 -8.16 8.76 33.27
N GLN A 254 -9.27 9.28 33.79
CA GLN A 254 -9.26 10.34 34.80
C GLN A 254 -9.02 9.80 36.22
N VAL A 255 -8.87 8.48 36.40
CA VAL A 255 -8.43 7.90 37.67
C VAL A 255 -6.93 8.19 37.85
N PHE A 256 -6.57 8.75 39.00
CA PHE A 256 -5.19 9.06 39.34
C PHE A 256 -4.71 8.18 40.50
N SER A 257 -3.45 7.76 40.45
CA SER A 257 -2.77 7.25 41.64
C SER A 257 -2.60 8.37 42.67
N ALA A 258 -2.39 8.02 43.93
CA ALA A 258 -2.05 8.95 45.01
C ALA A 258 -0.73 9.72 44.75
N ARG A 259 0.04 9.32 43.73
CA ARG A 259 1.25 10.01 43.25
C ARG A 259 1.02 10.87 41.99
N GLY A 260 -0.23 11.07 41.58
CA GLY A 260 -0.60 11.91 40.44
C GLY A 260 -0.40 11.27 39.06
N ARG A 261 -0.13 9.95 38.98
CA ARG A 261 -0.05 9.25 37.68
C ARG A 261 -1.44 8.88 37.16
N ARG A 262 -1.66 9.08 35.87
CA ARG A 262 -2.90 8.79 35.15
C ARG A 262 -3.03 7.29 34.83
N LEU A 263 -4.23 6.73 34.88
CA LEU A 263 -4.50 5.36 34.45
C LEU A 263 -4.22 5.20 32.95
N GLU A 264 -3.52 4.12 32.58
CA GLU A 264 -3.04 3.90 31.21
C GLU A 264 -4.16 3.63 30.19
N GLN A 265 -5.17 2.84 30.57
CA GLN A 265 -6.24 2.38 29.68
C GLN A 265 -7.61 2.59 30.32
N THR A 266 -8.62 2.82 29.49
CA THR A 266 -10.02 2.76 29.93
C THR A 266 -10.46 1.31 30.11
N ALA A 267 -11.45 1.09 30.97
CA ALA A 267 -12.04 -0.21 31.20
C ALA A 267 -13.55 -0.12 31.39
N VAL A 268 -14.27 -1.15 30.96
CA VAL A 268 -15.70 -1.31 31.19
C VAL A 268 -15.95 -2.73 31.67
N ALA A 269 -16.22 -2.90 32.96
CA ALA A 269 -16.68 -4.17 33.50
C ALA A 269 -18.20 -4.25 33.42
N SER A 270 -18.72 -5.45 33.13
CA SER A 270 -20.16 -5.65 32.99
C SER A 270 -20.63 -7.00 33.54
N SER A 271 -21.83 -7.01 34.12
CA SER A 271 -22.50 -8.21 34.66
C SER A 271 -23.98 -7.89 34.99
N THR A 272 -24.77 -8.89 35.37
CA THR A 272 -26.20 -8.80 35.70
C THR A 272 -26.54 -9.40 37.05
N VAL A 273 -27.68 -8.99 37.62
CA VAL A 273 -28.31 -9.69 38.75
C VAL A 273 -29.15 -10.84 38.21
N GLY A 274 -28.69 -12.06 38.45
CA GLY A 274 -29.24 -13.25 37.80
C GLY A 274 -28.87 -13.34 36.32
N PRO A 275 -29.52 -14.25 35.57
CA PRO A 275 -29.21 -14.50 34.16
C PRO A 275 -29.37 -13.27 33.29
N ASP A 276 -28.45 -13.11 32.35
CA ASP A 276 -28.52 -12.05 31.36
C ASP A 276 -29.62 -12.33 30.32
N THR A 277 -30.49 -11.34 30.15
CA THR A 277 -31.62 -11.35 29.23
C THR A 277 -31.60 -10.20 28.22
N PHE A 278 -30.59 -9.35 28.26
CA PHE A 278 -30.45 -8.24 27.33
C PHE A 278 -29.88 -8.74 26.00
N GLU A 279 -30.24 -8.08 24.91
CA GLU A 279 -29.66 -8.37 23.61
C GLU A 279 -28.65 -7.28 23.28
N PRO A 280 -27.48 -7.64 22.73
CA PRO A 280 -26.48 -6.66 22.36
C PRO A 280 -27.00 -5.78 21.21
N ALA A 281 -26.72 -4.49 21.29
CA ALA A 281 -27.07 -3.53 20.24
C ALA A 281 -25.97 -2.46 20.08
N VAL A 282 -25.94 -1.82 18.91
CA VAL A 282 -25.18 -0.57 18.75
C VAL A 282 -25.87 0.49 19.61
N GLN A 283 -25.10 1.18 20.46
CA GLN A 283 -25.66 2.21 21.32
C GLN A 283 -26.20 3.37 20.48
N VAL A 284 -27.32 3.97 20.89
CA VAL A 284 -27.85 5.18 20.26
C VAL A 284 -27.74 6.40 21.16
N GLU A 285 -27.56 7.58 20.57
CA GLU A 285 -27.54 8.86 21.28
C GLU A 285 -28.94 9.20 21.82
N VAL A 286 -28.98 9.65 23.07
CA VAL A 286 -30.23 10.01 23.75
C VAL A 286 -30.83 11.26 23.09
N GLY A 287 -32.07 11.13 22.62
CA GLY A 287 -32.85 12.23 22.01
C GLY A 287 -32.87 12.22 20.48
N THR A 288 -31.72 11.96 19.83
CA THR A 288 -31.64 11.87 18.36
C THR A 288 -31.95 10.46 17.85
N GLY A 289 -31.63 9.42 18.64
CA GLY A 289 -31.75 8.02 18.23
C GLY A 289 -30.68 7.59 17.22
N ASN A 290 -29.69 8.43 16.96
CA ASN A 290 -28.60 8.15 16.03
C ASN A 290 -27.65 7.09 16.62
N PRO A 291 -27.18 6.11 15.85
CA PRO A 291 -26.19 5.14 16.33
C PRO A 291 -24.86 5.83 16.68
N MET A 292 -24.24 5.42 17.78
CA MET A 292 -22.97 5.90 18.30
C MET A 292 -21.81 5.32 17.48
N ILE A 293 -21.69 5.81 16.25
CA ILE A 293 -20.66 5.46 15.28
C ILE A 293 -19.95 6.75 14.86
N VAL A 294 -18.62 6.74 14.92
CA VAL A 294 -17.80 7.92 14.59
C VAL A 294 -16.67 7.48 13.66
N PRO A 295 -16.55 8.02 12.43
CA PRO A 295 -17.46 8.97 11.81
C PRO A 295 -18.82 8.33 11.45
N GLY A 296 -19.87 9.15 11.42
CA GLY A 296 -21.22 8.70 11.12
C GLY A 296 -22.27 9.81 11.20
N ASN A 297 -23.54 9.44 11.07
CA ASN A 297 -24.71 10.30 11.26
C ASN A 297 -24.75 11.53 10.36
N GLY A 298 -24.33 11.38 9.10
CA GLY A 298 -24.29 12.43 8.11
C GLY A 298 -23.14 13.42 8.31
N GLN A 299 -22.14 13.09 9.14
CA GLN A 299 -20.91 13.87 9.23
C GLN A 299 -20.25 13.98 7.85
N ALA A 300 -19.75 15.18 7.54
CA ALA A 300 -19.08 15.49 6.30
C ALA A 300 -17.64 15.95 6.56
N ASP A 301 -16.86 16.10 5.50
CA ASP A 301 -15.46 16.55 5.55
C ASP A 301 -14.54 15.59 6.34
N ILE A 302 -14.83 14.30 6.28
CA ILE A 302 -14.07 13.26 6.98
C ILE A 302 -12.83 12.88 6.18
N ASP A 303 -11.67 12.81 6.83
CA ASP A 303 -10.46 12.29 6.19
C ASP A 303 -10.70 10.84 5.71
N PRO A 304 -10.46 10.50 4.43
CA PRO A 304 -10.70 9.15 3.92
C PRO A 304 -9.89 8.03 4.59
N ARG A 305 -8.89 8.38 5.42
CA ARG A 305 -8.08 7.46 6.25
C ARG A 305 -8.64 7.21 7.64
N THR A 306 -9.77 7.82 7.96
CA THR A 306 -10.33 7.75 9.31
C THR A 306 -10.89 6.35 9.57
N ASN A 307 -10.43 5.72 10.65
CA ASN A 307 -11.01 4.49 11.15
C ASN A 307 -12.42 4.73 11.71
N VAL A 308 -13.27 3.71 11.64
CA VAL A 308 -14.65 3.81 12.16
C VAL A 308 -14.70 3.23 13.57
N VAL A 309 -15.09 4.05 14.54
CA VAL A 309 -15.28 3.61 15.93
C VAL A 309 -16.77 3.35 16.18
N VAL A 310 -17.08 2.16 16.67
CA VAL A 310 -18.44 1.72 17.01
C VAL A 310 -18.55 1.53 18.51
N GLN A 311 -19.63 2.02 19.11
CA GLN A 311 -19.96 1.81 20.50
C GLN A 311 -21.22 0.94 20.67
N PHE A 312 -21.12 -0.07 21.51
CA PHE A 312 -22.18 -1.03 21.83
C PHE A 312 -22.77 -0.78 23.21
N THR A 313 -23.94 -1.35 23.46
CA THR A 313 -24.64 -1.28 24.75
C THR A 313 -23.91 -2.03 25.87
N GLU A 314 -23.11 -3.03 25.51
CA GLU A 314 -22.43 -3.95 26.43
C GLU A 314 -21.20 -4.63 25.76
N PRO A 315 -20.41 -5.42 26.50
CA PRO A 315 -19.27 -6.15 25.94
C PRO A 315 -19.63 -7.17 24.84
N ILE A 316 -18.98 -7.07 23.69
CA ILE A 316 -19.21 -7.94 22.51
C ILE A 316 -18.07 -8.94 22.32
N GLN A 317 -18.37 -10.13 21.81
CA GLN A 317 -17.38 -11.09 21.32
C GLN A 317 -16.66 -10.53 20.08
N PRO A 318 -15.37 -10.15 20.17
CA PRO A 318 -14.69 -9.41 19.10
C PRO A 318 -14.71 -10.14 17.75
N VAL A 319 -14.53 -11.47 17.76
CA VAL A 319 -14.49 -12.33 16.57
C VAL A 319 -15.83 -12.46 15.83
N THR A 320 -16.93 -12.02 16.44
CA THR A 320 -18.24 -11.98 15.78
C THR A 320 -18.44 -10.70 14.95
N LEU A 321 -17.64 -9.65 15.21
CA LEU A 321 -17.69 -8.40 14.46
C LEU A 321 -16.89 -8.46 13.16
N GLY A 322 -15.87 -9.32 13.07
CA GLY A 322 -14.96 -9.44 11.94
C GLY A 322 -13.62 -10.03 12.36
N ASP A 323 -12.65 -10.01 11.45
CA ASP A 323 -11.29 -10.50 11.71
C ASP A 323 -10.55 -9.54 12.65
N LEU A 324 -9.82 -10.10 13.62
CA LEU A 324 -8.98 -9.32 14.52
C LEU A 324 -7.76 -8.76 13.79
N ASP A 325 -7.29 -7.59 14.22
CA ASP A 325 -6.05 -7.01 13.70
C ASP A 325 -4.81 -7.81 14.13
N ASP A 326 -4.48 -8.85 13.37
CA ASP A 326 -3.32 -9.73 13.57
C ASP A 326 -2.20 -9.52 12.54
N GLY A 327 -2.35 -8.50 11.70
CA GLY A 327 -1.44 -8.20 10.59
C GLY A 327 -1.72 -8.99 9.31
N THR A 328 -2.75 -9.82 9.26
CA THR A 328 -3.23 -10.45 8.02
C THR A 328 -4.34 -9.61 7.36
N PRO A 329 -4.48 -9.63 6.02
CA PRO A 329 -5.57 -8.94 5.35
C PRO A 329 -6.94 -9.48 5.80
N PRO A 330 -7.85 -8.63 6.31
CA PRO A 330 -9.15 -9.05 6.80
C PRO A 330 -10.09 -9.42 5.63
N GLY A 331 -11.01 -10.34 5.89
CA GLY A 331 -12.12 -10.66 5.02
C GLY A 331 -13.33 -9.72 5.21
N LEU A 332 -14.41 -10.03 4.49
CA LEU A 332 -15.68 -9.33 4.67
C LEU A 332 -16.38 -9.80 5.95
N SER A 333 -16.79 -8.85 6.78
CA SER A 333 -17.59 -9.13 7.97
C SER A 333 -19.05 -9.42 7.63
N ALA A 334 -19.62 -10.42 8.29
CA ALA A 334 -21.05 -10.71 8.21
C ALA A 334 -21.88 -9.74 9.09
N ALA A 335 -21.29 -9.23 10.18
CA ALA A 335 -21.95 -8.36 11.15
C ALA A 335 -22.00 -6.89 10.72
N ILE A 336 -20.91 -6.35 10.20
CA ILE A 336 -20.80 -4.94 9.82
C ILE A 336 -20.38 -4.83 8.36
N ARG A 337 -21.08 -3.99 7.61
CA ARG A 337 -20.75 -3.66 6.22
C ARG A 337 -20.35 -2.20 6.13
N LEU A 338 -19.09 -1.97 5.80
CA LEU A 338 -18.59 -0.68 5.32
C LEU A 338 -18.70 -0.69 3.80
N SER A 339 -19.39 0.27 3.20
CA SER A 339 -19.57 0.29 1.74
C SER A 339 -19.62 1.68 1.13
N PHE A 340 -19.19 1.79 -0.12
CA PHE A 340 -19.25 3.03 -0.91
C PHE A 340 -19.62 2.73 -2.37
N GLY A 341 -19.80 3.78 -3.18
CA GLY A 341 -20.12 3.66 -4.60
C GLY A 341 -21.63 3.72 -4.85
N PRO A 342 -22.12 3.51 -6.08
CA PRO A 342 -23.55 3.66 -6.42
C PRO A 342 -24.40 2.50 -5.87
N ASP A 343 -25.70 2.75 -5.63
CA ASP A 343 -26.61 1.77 -5.01
C ASP A 343 -26.66 0.44 -5.80
N ALA A 344 -26.60 0.52 -7.13
CA ALA A 344 -26.63 -0.64 -8.02
C ALA A 344 -25.32 -1.46 -8.01
N ALA A 345 -24.22 -0.92 -7.47
CA ALA A 345 -22.89 -1.51 -7.55
C ALA A 345 -22.01 -1.08 -6.35
N ARG A 346 -22.52 -1.27 -5.13
CA ARG A 346 -21.79 -0.98 -3.87
C ARG A 346 -20.54 -1.85 -3.75
N VAL A 347 -19.42 -1.24 -3.39
CA VAL A 347 -18.20 -1.93 -2.96
C VAL A 347 -18.27 -2.11 -1.45
N GLN A 348 -18.01 -3.33 -0.98
CA GLN A 348 -17.84 -3.60 0.45
C GLN A 348 -16.36 -3.53 0.80
N VAL A 349 -16.03 -2.85 1.89
CA VAL A 349 -14.66 -2.63 2.34
C VAL A 349 -14.34 -3.59 3.48
N PRO A 350 -13.40 -4.54 3.30
CA PRO A 350 -12.88 -5.34 4.40
C PRO A 350 -12.20 -4.46 5.45
N PHE A 351 -12.24 -4.87 6.71
CA PHE A 351 -11.63 -4.11 7.82
C PHE A 351 -11.20 -5.07 8.94
N SER A 352 -10.15 -4.70 9.66
CA SER A 352 -9.77 -5.39 10.90
C SER A 352 -10.48 -4.77 12.08
N VAL A 353 -10.76 -5.59 13.09
CA VAL A 353 -11.45 -5.21 14.33
C VAL A 353 -10.45 -5.14 15.46
N ARG A 354 -10.46 -4.02 16.18
CA ARG A 354 -9.63 -3.84 17.38
C ARG A 354 -10.44 -3.20 18.51
N PRO A 355 -10.49 -3.81 19.71
CA PRO A 355 -11.07 -3.13 20.86
C PRO A 355 -10.19 -1.93 21.27
N ILE A 356 -10.81 -0.82 21.67
CA ILE A 356 -10.10 0.39 22.13
C ILE A 356 -9.16 0.09 23.32
N SER A 357 -9.55 -0.88 24.14
CA SER A 357 -8.75 -1.43 25.23
C SER A 357 -9.13 -2.90 25.42
N VAL A 358 -8.19 -3.74 25.82
CA VAL A 358 -8.47 -5.14 26.18
C VAL A 358 -9.41 -5.28 27.38
N PHE A 359 -9.60 -4.19 28.14
CA PHE A 359 -10.55 -4.08 29.24
C PHE A 359 -11.86 -3.38 28.86
N ASP A 360 -12.01 -2.97 27.61
CA ASP A 360 -13.21 -2.30 27.10
C ASP A 360 -13.65 -2.92 25.77
N LEU A 361 -14.46 -3.97 25.88
CA LEU A 361 -15.08 -4.65 24.75
C LEU A 361 -16.43 -4.03 24.38
N THR A 362 -16.73 -2.81 24.82
CA THR A 362 -17.95 -2.07 24.40
C THR A 362 -17.67 -1.12 23.23
N ARG A 363 -16.39 -0.87 22.92
CA ARG A 363 -15.97 0.03 21.85
C ARG A 363 -14.90 -0.60 20.97
N PHE A 364 -15.14 -0.59 19.67
CA PHE A 364 -14.25 -1.18 18.67
C PHE A 364 -13.90 -0.16 17.61
N GLU A 365 -12.63 -0.14 17.25
CA GLU A 365 -12.10 0.52 16.08
C GLU A 365 -12.11 -0.48 14.92
N LEU A 366 -12.69 -0.07 13.80
CA LEU A 366 -12.69 -0.76 12.53
C LEU A 366 -11.67 -0.07 11.64
N SER A 367 -10.61 -0.77 11.29
CA SER A 367 -9.55 -0.25 10.43
C SER A 367 -9.73 -0.79 9.01
N PRO A 368 -10.18 0.05 8.04
CA PRO A 368 -10.37 -0.38 6.67
C PRO A 368 -9.08 -0.91 6.05
N LEU A 369 -9.18 -1.94 5.20
CA LEU A 369 -8.03 -2.50 4.47
C LEU A 369 -7.39 -1.49 3.51
N TYR A 370 -8.18 -0.56 2.98
CA TYR A 370 -7.73 0.49 2.09
C TYR A 370 -8.51 1.78 2.36
N ASP A 371 -7.86 2.93 2.10
CA ASP A 371 -8.44 4.26 2.24
C ASP A 371 -9.78 4.37 1.49
N PHE A 372 -10.76 5.06 2.07
CA PHE A 372 -11.98 5.39 1.36
C PHE A 372 -11.67 6.36 0.20
N PRO A 373 -12.46 6.38 -0.89
CA PRO A 373 -12.29 7.39 -1.92
C PRO A 373 -12.58 8.80 -1.36
N GLY A 374 -11.83 9.80 -1.84
CA GLY A 374 -12.14 11.20 -1.57
C GLY A 374 -13.43 11.67 -2.28
N SER A 375 -14.03 12.75 -1.79
CA SER A 375 -15.09 13.43 -2.54
C SER A 375 -14.51 14.09 -3.80
N GLY A 376 -15.03 13.71 -4.96
CA GLY A 376 -14.71 14.34 -6.25
C GLY A 376 -15.47 15.65 -6.45
N PRO A 377 -15.03 16.51 -7.39
CA PRO A 377 -15.71 17.76 -7.68
C PRO A 377 -17.10 17.48 -8.26
N LEU A 378 -18.06 18.36 -7.95
CA LEU A 378 -19.39 18.33 -8.55
C LEU A 378 -19.30 18.84 -9.98
N ILE A 379 -19.61 18.01 -10.97
CA ILE A 379 -19.54 18.37 -12.38
C ILE A 379 -20.94 18.26 -12.99
N ALA A 380 -21.47 19.41 -13.39
CA ALA A 380 -22.78 19.47 -14.03
C ALA A 380 -22.84 18.55 -15.27
N GLY A 381 -23.76 17.57 -15.23
CA GLY A 381 -23.97 16.61 -16.31
C GLY A 381 -23.20 15.29 -16.17
N VAL A 382 -22.50 15.07 -15.06
CA VAL A 382 -21.87 13.77 -14.71
C VAL A 382 -22.80 12.97 -13.79
N ALA A 383 -22.94 11.66 -14.03
CA ALA A 383 -23.97 10.84 -13.38
C ALA A 383 -23.67 10.46 -11.92
N CYS A 384 -22.43 10.63 -11.44
CA CYS A 384 -21.97 10.10 -10.15
C CYS A 384 -21.31 11.13 -9.22
N ASP A 385 -21.77 12.37 -9.28
CA ASP A 385 -21.40 13.41 -8.33
C ASP A 385 -21.46 12.89 -6.87
N ASN A 386 -20.31 12.91 -6.19
CA ASN A 386 -20.10 12.50 -4.80
C ASN A 386 -20.55 11.06 -4.41
N ILE A 387 -20.74 10.17 -5.39
CA ILE A 387 -21.19 8.79 -5.12
C ILE A 387 -20.12 7.96 -4.36
N PHE A 388 -18.84 8.22 -4.60
CA PHE A 388 -17.73 7.47 -3.97
C PHE A 388 -17.26 8.07 -2.66
N GLY A 389 -17.53 9.35 -2.43
CA GLY A 389 -17.20 10.03 -1.18
C GLY A 389 -18.17 9.70 -0.04
N THR A 390 -19.28 9.01 -0.29
CA THR A 390 -20.23 8.61 0.76
C THR A 390 -19.94 7.20 1.23
N VAL A 391 -19.61 7.04 2.51
CA VAL A 391 -19.39 5.74 3.15
C VAL A 391 -20.59 5.41 4.02
N GLU A 392 -21.17 4.26 3.75
CA GLU A 392 -22.30 3.70 4.46
C GLU A 392 -21.83 2.62 5.42
N VAL A 393 -22.28 2.70 6.68
CA VAL A 393 -22.00 1.75 7.75
C VAL A 393 -23.32 1.07 8.11
N ARG A 394 -23.45 -0.24 7.81
CA ARG A 394 -24.64 -1.02 8.15
C ARG A 394 -24.32 -2.20 9.06
N PHE A 395 -25.21 -2.47 9.99
CA PHE A 395 -25.18 -3.67 10.82
C PHE A 395 -26.22 -4.67 10.33
N SER A 396 -25.93 -5.95 10.46
CA SER A 396 -26.86 -7.04 10.15
C SER A 396 -27.40 -7.65 11.44
N SER A 397 -28.69 -7.97 11.48
CA SER A 397 -29.29 -8.67 12.62
C SER A 397 -28.81 -10.13 12.71
N ALA A 398 -28.74 -10.65 13.94
CA ALA A 398 -28.30 -12.00 14.27
C ALA A 398 -26.89 -12.36 13.78
N GLN A 399 -25.94 -11.43 13.85
CA GLN A 399 -24.57 -11.63 13.37
C GLN A 399 -23.47 -11.35 14.41
N PHE A 400 -23.76 -10.62 15.49
CA PHE A 400 -22.80 -10.41 16.57
C PHE A 400 -23.39 -10.71 17.94
N ASP A 401 -22.53 -11.22 18.82
CA ASP A 401 -22.93 -11.80 20.09
C ASP A 401 -22.27 -11.09 21.27
N ASP A 402 -22.98 -11.00 22.39
CA ASP A 402 -22.41 -10.61 23.67
C ASP A 402 -21.56 -11.74 24.28
N LEU A 403 -21.04 -11.51 25.50
CA LEU A 403 -20.22 -12.52 26.20
C LEU A 403 -21.01 -13.73 26.73
N VAL A 404 -22.34 -13.71 26.71
CA VAL A 404 -23.21 -14.82 27.17
C VAL A 404 -23.84 -15.61 26.02
N GLY A 405 -23.65 -15.17 24.76
CA GLY A 405 -24.11 -15.82 23.55
C GLY A 405 -25.50 -15.37 23.08
N ARG A 406 -25.98 -14.18 23.48
CA ARG A 406 -27.15 -13.56 22.86
C ARG A 406 -26.73 -12.83 21.60
N VAL A 407 -27.56 -12.93 20.57
CA VAL A 407 -27.35 -12.31 19.27
C VAL A 407 -28.08 -10.98 19.18
N ASN A 408 -27.55 -10.03 18.42
CA ASN A 408 -28.22 -8.76 18.16
C ASN A 408 -29.53 -8.94 17.36
N SER A 409 -30.56 -8.14 17.64
CA SER A 409 -31.83 -8.18 16.91
C SER A 409 -32.03 -7.02 15.92
N LEU A 410 -31.31 -5.92 16.11
CA LEU A 410 -31.43 -4.70 15.31
C LEU A 410 -30.34 -4.60 14.23
N ASP A 411 -30.67 -3.90 13.14
CA ASP A 411 -29.85 -3.64 11.96
C ASP A 411 -29.61 -2.12 11.73
N PRO A 412 -29.04 -1.39 12.71
CA PRO A 412 -28.82 0.04 12.56
C PRO A 412 -27.90 0.37 11.39
N SER A 413 -28.13 1.52 10.76
CA SER A 413 -27.29 2.03 9.68
C SER A 413 -27.02 3.51 9.85
N THR A 414 -25.85 3.95 9.40
CA THR A 414 -25.50 5.36 9.30
C THR A 414 -24.60 5.61 8.10
N PHE A 415 -24.27 6.87 7.83
CA PHE A 415 -23.35 7.23 6.78
C PHE A 415 -22.51 8.45 7.17
N PHE A 416 -21.40 8.66 6.47
CA PHE A 416 -20.63 9.90 6.50
C PHE A 416 -20.07 10.17 5.09
N SER A 417 -19.69 11.41 4.81
CA SER A 417 -19.04 11.78 3.56
C SER A 417 -17.59 12.21 3.77
N THR A 418 -16.68 11.69 2.95
CA THR A 418 -15.27 12.02 2.94
C THR A 418 -15.02 13.41 2.36
N ARG A 419 -13.94 14.04 2.80
CA ARG A 419 -13.37 15.25 2.19
C ARG A 419 -12.61 14.91 0.91
N GLU A 420 -12.05 15.93 0.27
CA GLU A 420 -11.11 15.74 -0.85
C GLU A 420 -9.96 14.84 -0.41
N GLY A 421 -9.60 13.86 -1.23
CA GLY A 421 -8.63 12.84 -0.90
C GLY A 421 -8.23 12.05 -2.13
N PRO A 422 -7.54 10.90 -1.97
CA PRO A 422 -7.11 10.10 -3.10
C PRO A 422 -8.31 9.75 -3.98
N GLY A 423 -8.31 10.22 -5.22
CA GLY A 423 -9.29 9.78 -6.19
C GLY A 423 -9.02 8.33 -6.60
N ILE A 424 -10.05 7.69 -7.16
CA ILE A 424 -9.88 6.42 -7.84
C ILE A 424 -9.06 6.67 -9.09
N VAL A 425 -8.01 5.89 -9.31
CA VAL A 425 -7.14 6.03 -10.48
C VAL A 425 -7.29 4.83 -11.41
N ASN A 426 -7.42 5.12 -12.71
CA ASN A 426 -7.29 4.13 -13.78
C ASN A 426 -6.39 4.69 -14.87
N ALA A 427 -5.09 4.57 -14.64
CA ALA A 427 -4.04 5.04 -15.54
C ALA A 427 -3.65 3.96 -16.56
N PRO A 428 -3.30 4.30 -17.81
CA PRO A 428 -2.71 3.33 -18.72
C PRO A 428 -1.45 2.75 -18.11
N VAL A 429 -1.04 1.60 -18.63
CA VAL A 429 0.20 0.94 -18.20
C VAL A 429 1.13 0.74 -19.39
N THR A 430 2.38 0.33 -19.12
CA THR A 430 3.37 0.04 -20.15
C THR A 430 2.80 -0.87 -21.25
N PRO A 431 2.98 -0.52 -22.54
CA PRO A 431 3.88 0.52 -23.05
C PRO A 431 3.24 1.89 -23.31
N ASP A 432 1.97 2.11 -22.95
CA ASP A 432 1.24 3.35 -23.28
C ASP A 432 1.32 4.42 -22.17
N ALA A 433 2.17 4.21 -21.17
CA ALA A 433 2.31 5.09 -20.02
C ALA A 433 3.76 5.55 -19.83
N LEU A 434 3.91 6.82 -19.47
CA LEU A 434 5.17 7.41 -18.99
C LEU A 434 4.90 8.13 -17.67
N TYR A 435 5.81 8.01 -16.71
CA TYR A 435 5.59 8.46 -15.34
C TYR A 435 6.40 9.73 -15.05
N ILE A 436 5.81 10.66 -14.30
CA ILE A 436 6.42 11.91 -13.89
C ILE A 436 6.45 11.98 -12.36
N GLY A 437 7.64 12.09 -11.77
CA GLY A 437 7.82 12.50 -10.38
C GLY A 437 7.86 14.02 -10.29
N ARG A 438 6.93 14.61 -9.53
CA ARG A 438 6.82 16.05 -9.33
C ARG A 438 7.38 16.42 -7.96
N ALA A 439 8.08 17.55 -7.89
CA ALA A 439 8.77 18.02 -6.69
C ALA A 439 8.23 19.37 -6.18
N GLY A 440 8.82 19.89 -5.10
CA GLY A 440 8.51 21.24 -4.60
C GLY A 440 7.19 21.34 -3.85
N SER A 441 6.31 22.27 -4.23
CA SER A 441 5.00 22.46 -3.57
C SER A 441 3.91 21.52 -4.09
N VAL A 442 4.16 20.81 -5.20
CA VAL A 442 3.23 19.86 -5.82
C VAL A 442 3.99 18.54 -5.96
N GLN A 443 4.08 17.78 -4.86
CA GLN A 443 4.84 16.54 -4.81
C GLN A 443 3.94 15.33 -5.02
N GLY A 444 4.39 14.41 -5.86
CA GLY A 444 3.65 13.20 -6.17
C GLY A 444 3.95 12.70 -7.58
N ILE A 445 3.07 11.83 -8.08
CA ILE A 445 3.20 11.19 -9.37
C ILE A 445 2.09 11.65 -10.30
N SER A 446 2.47 11.98 -11.53
CA SER A 446 1.56 12.15 -12.67
C SER A 446 1.90 11.11 -13.75
N VAL A 447 0.94 10.76 -14.59
CA VAL A 447 1.14 9.81 -15.69
C VAL A 447 0.72 10.47 -16.99
N ILE A 448 1.55 10.32 -18.02
CA ILE A 448 1.21 10.71 -19.39
C ILE A 448 0.58 9.49 -20.07
N ASP A 449 -0.67 9.63 -20.54
CA ASP A 449 -1.29 8.68 -21.45
C ASP A 449 -0.75 8.94 -22.86
N LEU A 450 0.06 8.03 -23.38
CA LEU A 450 0.64 8.19 -24.71
C LEU A 450 -0.45 8.08 -25.77
N ASN A 451 -1.23 7.01 -25.79
CA ASN A 451 -2.16 6.78 -26.91
C ASN A 451 -3.48 7.54 -26.79
N GLY A 452 -3.94 7.86 -25.57
CA GLY A 452 -5.13 8.70 -25.41
C GLY A 452 -6.46 8.06 -25.80
N PHE A 453 -6.47 6.74 -26.01
CA PHE A 453 -7.64 5.98 -26.49
C PHE A 453 -8.14 4.96 -25.46
N GLY A 454 -7.58 4.97 -24.25
CA GLY A 454 -7.99 4.11 -23.13
C GLY A 454 -9.32 4.48 -22.49
N ALA A 455 -9.99 3.49 -21.89
CA ALA A 455 -10.97 3.74 -20.84
C ALA A 455 -10.18 4.04 -19.56
N GLY A 456 -10.56 5.01 -18.73
CA GLY A 456 -9.72 5.45 -17.61
C GLY A 456 -10.51 6.15 -16.51
N THR A 457 -9.80 6.88 -15.67
CA THR A 457 -10.39 7.92 -14.83
C THR A 457 -10.18 9.26 -15.51
N GLY A 458 -11.18 10.14 -15.42
CA GLY A 458 -11.16 11.46 -16.05
C GLY A 458 -12.54 11.96 -16.43
N SER A 459 -12.60 13.06 -17.17
CA SER A 459 -13.88 13.65 -17.59
C SER A 459 -14.65 12.70 -18.51
N PRO A 460 -15.90 12.30 -18.18
CA PRO A 460 -16.73 11.46 -19.06
C PRO A 460 -17.51 12.28 -20.09
N LEU A 461 -17.34 13.61 -20.10
CA LEU A 461 -18.03 14.50 -21.02
C LEU A 461 -17.56 14.23 -22.45
N TYR A 462 -18.52 14.09 -23.36
CA TYR A 462 -18.29 13.88 -24.78
C TYR A 462 -19.51 14.36 -25.57
N ASP A 463 -19.24 15.15 -26.60
CA ASP A 463 -20.22 15.73 -27.51
C ASP A 463 -20.02 15.15 -28.91
N GLN A 464 -21.00 14.38 -29.38
CA GLN A 464 -20.93 13.74 -30.69
C GLN A 464 -20.93 14.76 -31.85
N ALA A 465 -21.50 15.96 -31.68
CA ALA A 465 -21.48 16.99 -32.72
C ALA A 465 -20.12 17.69 -32.81
N ARG A 466 -19.32 17.61 -31.75
CA ARG A 466 -18.01 18.24 -31.60
C ARG A 466 -17.07 17.25 -30.90
N PRO A 467 -16.67 16.18 -31.60
CA PRO A 467 -15.94 15.06 -31.02
C PRO A 467 -14.54 15.41 -30.52
N ILE A 468 -13.99 16.57 -30.90
CA ILE A 468 -12.71 17.08 -30.43
C ILE A 468 -12.93 18.37 -29.61
N GLN A 469 -13.03 18.23 -28.30
CA GLN A 469 -13.17 19.33 -27.34
C GLN A 469 -12.11 19.22 -26.25
N ARG A 470 -11.50 20.34 -25.88
CA ARG A 470 -10.55 20.41 -24.76
C ARG A 470 -11.24 19.91 -23.48
N GLY A 471 -10.58 18.99 -22.78
CA GLY A 471 -11.05 18.43 -21.51
C GLY A 471 -12.19 17.40 -21.62
N GLY A 472 -12.66 17.08 -22.83
CA GLY A 472 -13.61 16.01 -23.08
C GLY A 472 -12.92 14.65 -23.23
N SER A 473 -13.64 13.58 -22.98
CA SER A 473 -13.15 12.21 -23.17
C SER A 473 -12.88 11.91 -24.65
N ASN A 474 -11.71 11.35 -24.94
CA ASN A 474 -11.38 10.83 -26.27
C ASN A 474 -11.72 9.33 -26.42
N TYR A 475 -12.05 8.63 -25.34
CA TYR A 475 -12.44 7.22 -25.39
C TYR A 475 -13.61 6.91 -26.35
N PRO A 476 -14.68 7.73 -26.41
CA PRO A 476 -15.76 7.53 -27.39
C PRO A 476 -15.33 7.68 -28.86
N ASN A 477 -14.22 8.39 -29.14
CA ASN A 477 -13.68 8.54 -30.49
C ASN A 477 -12.83 7.34 -30.94
N ASN A 478 -12.49 6.46 -30.00
CA ASN A 478 -11.78 5.24 -30.30
C ASN A 478 -12.56 4.41 -31.34
N PRO A 479 -12.00 4.10 -32.52
CA PRO A 479 -12.72 3.39 -33.57
C PRO A 479 -13.30 2.05 -33.12
N ASN A 480 -12.64 1.35 -32.19
CA ASN A 480 -13.14 0.10 -31.62
C ASN A 480 -14.40 0.32 -30.80
N VAL A 481 -14.47 1.40 -30.03
CA VAL A 481 -15.64 1.76 -29.22
C VAL A 481 -16.76 2.27 -30.12
N ALA A 482 -16.45 3.22 -31.01
CA ALA A 482 -17.42 3.89 -31.86
C ALA A 482 -18.10 2.97 -32.89
N LEU A 483 -17.37 2.00 -33.45
CA LEU A 483 -17.85 1.17 -34.56
C LEU A 483 -18.20 -0.26 -34.15
N GLN A 484 -17.51 -0.81 -33.14
CA GLN A 484 -17.64 -2.21 -32.74
C GLN A 484 -18.03 -2.41 -31.28
N GLY A 485 -18.09 -1.35 -30.45
CA GLY A 485 -18.10 -1.45 -28.99
C GLY A 485 -19.13 -2.41 -28.39
N THR A 486 -20.38 -2.36 -28.85
CA THR A 486 -21.46 -3.25 -28.37
C THR A 486 -21.36 -4.69 -28.86
N LEU A 487 -20.58 -4.94 -29.90
CA LEU A 487 -20.33 -6.26 -30.47
C LEU A 487 -19.10 -6.94 -29.83
N LEU A 488 -18.22 -6.15 -29.21
CA LEU A 488 -17.06 -6.63 -28.47
C LEU A 488 -17.47 -7.39 -27.20
N VAL A 489 -16.58 -8.26 -26.72
CA VAL A 489 -16.86 -9.11 -25.56
C VAL A 489 -15.66 -9.11 -24.60
N PRO A 490 -15.80 -8.56 -23.38
CA PRO A 490 -16.94 -7.77 -22.92
C PRO A 490 -17.18 -6.51 -23.77
N PRO A 491 -18.42 -6.00 -23.84
CA PRO A 491 -18.74 -4.80 -24.59
C PRO A 491 -18.00 -3.57 -24.07
N LEU A 492 -17.55 -2.73 -24.99
CA LEU A 492 -16.98 -1.43 -24.68
C LEU A 492 -18.03 -0.35 -24.93
N THR A 493 -18.33 0.43 -23.90
CA THR A 493 -19.28 1.54 -23.98
C THR A 493 -18.67 2.80 -23.38
N ARG A 494 -19.09 3.96 -23.87
CA ARG A 494 -18.76 5.25 -23.27
C ARG A 494 -19.16 5.27 -21.79
N GLY A 495 -18.27 5.78 -20.94
CA GLY A 495 -18.59 6.12 -19.55
C GLY A 495 -19.33 7.45 -19.41
N ASP A 496 -20.11 7.56 -18.35
CA ASP A 496 -20.90 8.72 -17.92
C ASP A 496 -20.44 9.26 -16.55
N CYS A 497 -19.33 8.73 -16.05
CA CYS A 497 -18.82 8.92 -14.69
C CYS A 497 -17.31 9.17 -14.66
N THR A 498 -16.80 9.89 -13.66
CA THR A 498 -15.36 10.20 -13.63
C THR A 498 -14.48 8.98 -13.45
N PHE A 499 -14.95 7.96 -12.75
CA PHE A 499 -14.22 6.70 -12.56
C PHE A 499 -14.21 5.78 -13.79
N ASN A 500 -15.06 6.04 -14.79
CA ASN A 500 -15.08 5.33 -16.07
C ASN A 500 -14.97 6.30 -17.26
N GLY A 501 -14.45 7.51 -16.99
CA GLY A 501 -14.13 8.51 -18.01
C GLY A 501 -13.05 7.98 -18.96
N GLY A 502 -12.80 8.67 -20.06
CA GLY A 502 -11.62 8.38 -20.87
C GLY A 502 -10.56 9.43 -20.66
N SER A 503 -9.34 9.15 -21.11
CA SER A 503 -8.34 10.21 -21.24
C SER A 503 -8.81 11.30 -22.19
N THR A 504 -8.20 12.48 -22.07
CA THR A 504 -8.57 13.67 -22.86
C THR A 504 -7.93 13.70 -24.25
N GLY A 505 -7.08 12.71 -24.57
CA GLY A 505 -6.37 12.62 -25.83
C GLY A 505 -4.96 12.04 -25.65
N PRO A 506 -4.21 11.87 -26.74
CA PRO A 506 -2.82 11.42 -26.68
C PRO A 506 -1.91 12.48 -26.06
N MET A 507 -0.88 12.03 -25.34
CA MET A 507 0.10 12.87 -24.62
C MET A 507 -0.52 13.81 -23.59
N THR A 508 -1.64 13.44 -22.99
CA THR A 508 -2.25 14.21 -21.90
C THR A 508 -2.00 13.54 -20.55
N LEU A 509 -2.07 14.34 -19.48
CA LEU A 509 -1.99 13.79 -18.13
C LEU A 509 -3.26 13.01 -17.80
N VAL A 510 -3.06 11.83 -17.24
CA VAL A 510 -4.11 11.04 -16.60
C VAL A 510 -4.62 11.81 -15.39
N THR A 511 -5.93 11.71 -15.17
CA THR A 511 -6.57 12.30 -14.00
C THR A 511 -7.27 11.22 -13.19
N ASP A 512 -7.40 11.43 -11.89
CA ASP A 512 -8.16 10.54 -11.01
C ASP A 512 -9.69 10.82 -11.11
N SER A 513 -10.50 10.12 -10.32
CA SER A 513 -11.95 10.34 -10.27
C SER A 513 -12.36 11.73 -9.74
N SER A 514 -11.42 12.48 -9.16
CA SER A 514 -11.58 13.87 -8.73
C SER A 514 -11.07 14.89 -9.75
N LEU A 515 -10.64 14.43 -10.94
CA LEU A 515 -10.04 15.21 -12.02
C LEU A 515 -8.72 15.89 -11.65
N GLN A 516 -7.98 15.34 -10.67
CA GLN A 516 -6.63 15.79 -10.35
C GLN A 516 -5.60 15.00 -11.15
N ASP A 517 -4.58 15.68 -11.67
CA ASP A 517 -3.50 15.08 -12.47
C ASP A 517 -2.36 14.45 -11.63
N LEU A 518 -2.45 14.62 -10.31
CA LEU A 518 -1.53 14.08 -9.32
C LEU A 518 -2.12 12.80 -8.72
N VAL A 519 -1.96 11.70 -9.45
CA VAL A 519 -2.61 10.41 -9.18
C VAL A 519 -2.08 9.68 -7.94
N ALA A 520 -0.91 10.07 -7.44
CA ALA A 520 -0.43 9.67 -6.13
C ALA A 520 0.28 10.84 -5.46
N SER A 521 -0.17 11.22 -4.27
CA SER A 521 0.34 12.39 -3.55
C SER A 521 0.23 12.19 -2.04
N ALA A 522 0.54 13.23 -1.27
CA ALA A 522 0.38 13.16 0.17
C ALA A 522 -1.07 12.82 0.54
N PRO A 523 -1.28 11.94 1.54
CA PRO A 523 -0.26 11.36 2.41
C PRO A 523 0.13 9.92 1.99
N LEU A 524 -0.05 9.52 0.73
CA LEU A 524 0.47 8.24 0.20
C LEU A 524 1.98 8.31 -0.06
N LEU A 525 2.44 9.46 -0.55
CA LEU A 525 3.84 9.81 -0.82
C LEU A 525 4.14 11.19 -0.22
N GLU A 526 5.26 11.32 0.46
CA GLU A 526 5.78 12.61 0.94
C GLU A 526 6.79 13.23 -0.04
N SER A 527 7.45 12.41 -0.85
CA SER A 527 8.39 12.83 -1.89
C SER A 527 8.55 11.77 -2.99
N VAL A 528 9.08 12.19 -4.15
CA VAL A 528 9.44 11.29 -5.27
C VAL A 528 10.86 11.62 -5.71
N ALA A 529 11.85 10.84 -5.24
CA ALA A 529 13.24 11.03 -5.60
C ALA A 529 13.64 10.25 -6.86
N ASP A 530 13.09 9.04 -7.03
CA ASP A 530 13.37 8.16 -8.17
C ASP A 530 12.28 7.08 -8.29
N MET A 531 12.14 6.44 -9.46
CA MET A 531 11.09 5.45 -9.74
C MET A 531 11.56 4.35 -10.70
N ALA A 532 11.05 3.13 -10.51
CA ALA A 532 11.20 2.03 -11.48
C ALA A 532 10.01 1.08 -11.50
N ILE A 533 9.73 0.48 -12.67
CA ILE A 533 8.68 -0.53 -12.85
C ILE A 533 9.28 -1.93 -12.89
N GLY A 534 8.76 -2.85 -12.08
CA GLY A 534 9.16 -4.26 -12.04
C GLY A 534 8.20 -5.21 -12.75
N HIS A 535 8.01 -6.39 -12.13
CA HIS A 535 7.13 -7.46 -12.59
C HIS A 535 5.68 -7.00 -12.81
N ALA A 536 5.00 -7.66 -13.74
CA ALA A 536 3.57 -7.45 -13.95
C ALA A 536 2.75 -8.13 -12.86
N LEU A 537 1.74 -7.39 -12.38
CA LEU A 537 0.96 -7.78 -11.22
C LEU A 537 0.02 -8.97 -11.52
N ASP A 538 -0.33 -9.20 -12.79
CA ASP A 538 -1.31 -10.22 -13.20
C ASP A 538 -0.89 -11.66 -12.91
N ASN A 539 0.43 -11.92 -12.83
CA ASN A 539 0.94 -13.22 -12.44
C ASN A 539 0.90 -13.43 -10.91
N THR A 540 1.03 -12.34 -10.14
CA THR A 540 1.00 -12.39 -8.67
C THR A 540 -0.44 -12.42 -8.15
N PHE A 541 -1.31 -11.59 -8.74
CA PHE A 541 -2.73 -11.50 -8.37
C PHE A 541 -3.60 -12.14 -9.45
N ASN A 542 -3.43 -13.45 -9.62
CA ASN A 542 -3.87 -14.23 -10.77
C ASN A 542 -5.31 -14.81 -10.68
N ASN A 543 -6.19 -14.23 -9.86
CA ASN A 543 -7.53 -14.75 -9.55
C ASN A 543 -7.55 -16.17 -8.91
N GLU A 544 -6.43 -16.65 -8.31
CA GLU A 544 -6.34 -17.96 -7.63
C GLU A 544 -5.87 -17.86 -6.16
N SER A 545 -6.43 -18.68 -5.25
CA SER A 545 -6.10 -18.72 -3.81
C SER A 545 -4.61 -19.00 -3.53
N PRO A 546 -3.98 -18.49 -2.45
CA PRO A 546 -4.53 -17.71 -1.33
C PRO A 546 -4.58 -16.19 -1.56
N PHE A 547 -4.02 -15.70 -2.67
CA PHE A 547 -3.95 -14.27 -3.02
C PHE A 547 -4.98 -13.83 -4.08
N GLY A 548 -5.76 -14.77 -4.62
CA GLY A 548 -6.81 -14.52 -5.61
C GLY A 548 -8.09 -14.01 -4.98
N CYS A 549 -8.82 -13.20 -5.76
CA CYS A 549 -10.16 -12.65 -5.50
C CYS A 549 -10.91 -13.34 -4.35
N GLN A 550 -10.75 -12.81 -3.14
CA GLN A 550 -11.42 -13.32 -1.93
C GLN A 550 -12.96 -13.25 -2.01
N ALA A 551 -13.51 -12.70 -3.09
CA ALA A 551 -14.93 -12.54 -3.34
C ALA A 551 -15.50 -13.56 -4.34
N GLY A 552 -15.16 -14.85 -4.25
CA GLY A 552 -15.93 -15.97 -4.86
C GLY A 552 -16.35 -15.80 -6.33
N GLY A 553 -15.61 -15.00 -7.10
CA GLY A 553 -16.03 -14.42 -8.36
C GLY A 553 -14.81 -14.15 -9.22
N GLY A 554 -14.89 -14.58 -10.46
CA GLY A 554 -13.78 -14.53 -11.40
C GLY A 554 -14.16 -15.31 -12.65
N ASN A 555 -13.64 -14.87 -13.78
CA ASN A 555 -13.83 -15.62 -15.00
C ASN A 555 -13.04 -16.94 -14.89
N LEU A 556 -13.71 -18.08 -14.77
CA LEU A 556 -13.05 -19.40 -14.74
C LEU A 556 -12.12 -19.63 -15.95
N CYS A 557 -12.36 -18.93 -17.05
CA CYS A 557 -11.52 -19.01 -18.24
C CYS A 557 -10.27 -18.14 -18.19
N ALA A 558 -10.10 -17.32 -17.14
CA ALA A 558 -8.92 -16.51 -16.89
C ALA A 558 -7.96 -17.20 -15.89
N GLN A 559 -7.67 -18.49 -16.07
CA GLN A 559 -6.73 -19.29 -15.23
C GLN A 559 -5.35 -19.47 -15.86
N SER A 560 -4.29 -19.58 -15.05
CA SER A 560 -2.91 -19.41 -15.56
C SER A 560 -2.56 -20.53 -16.53
N GLY A 561 -3.12 -21.73 -16.33
CA GLY A 561 -3.01 -22.85 -17.25
C GLY A 561 -3.68 -22.66 -18.62
N LEU A 562 -4.55 -21.66 -18.78
CA LEU A 562 -5.19 -21.32 -20.06
C LEU A 562 -4.50 -20.15 -20.77
N LYS A 563 -3.62 -19.40 -20.09
CA LYS A 563 -2.83 -18.33 -20.70
C LYS A 563 -1.63 -18.96 -21.42
N ASN A 564 -1.61 -18.95 -22.74
CA ASN A 564 -0.57 -19.63 -23.53
C ASN A 564 0.11 -18.66 -24.50
N VAL A 565 1.10 -17.90 -24.03
CA VAL A 565 1.80 -16.89 -24.82
C VAL A 565 2.65 -17.56 -25.90
N SER A 566 2.31 -17.33 -27.16
CA SER A 566 3.08 -17.82 -28.31
C SER A 566 3.46 -16.67 -29.23
N ILE A 567 4.75 -16.51 -29.52
CA ILE A 567 5.31 -15.27 -30.05
C ILE A 567 5.90 -15.49 -31.45
N ILE A 568 5.60 -14.59 -32.37
CA ILE A 568 6.21 -14.47 -33.69
C ILE A 568 6.67 -13.02 -33.91
N SER A 569 7.50 -12.79 -34.93
CA SER A 569 7.81 -11.43 -35.37
C SER A 569 6.53 -10.75 -35.87
N GLY A 570 6.17 -9.63 -35.24
CA GLY A 570 5.02 -8.79 -35.59
C GLY A 570 5.38 -7.60 -36.46
N GLY A 571 6.65 -7.45 -36.80
CA GLY A 571 7.25 -6.32 -37.52
C GLY A 571 8.74 -6.23 -37.20
N PRO A 572 9.45 -5.23 -37.74
CA PRO A 572 10.86 -5.02 -37.46
C PRO A 572 11.16 -4.78 -35.97
N ASN A 573 10.29 -4.05 -35.25
CA ASN A 573 10.50 -3.67 -33.84
C ASN A 573 9.34 -4.10 -32.92
N THR A 574 8.52 -5.05 -33.38
CA THR A 574 7.29 -5.48 -32.72
C THR A 574 7.16 -7.01 -32.71
N VAL A 575 6.41 -7.51 -31.74
CA VAL A 575 6.10 -8.93 -31.54
C VAL A 575 4.60 -9.17 -31.64
N ALA A 576 4.21 -10.29 -32.25
CA ALA A 576 2.81 -10.68 -32.41
C ALA A 576 2.54 -12.08 -31.87
N SER A 577 1.26 -12.39 -31.68
CA SER A 577 0.75 -13.70 -31.25
C SER A 577 0.76 -14.71 -32.41
N ALA A 578 1.11 -15.97 -32.12
CA ALA A 578 1.22 -17.04 -33.10
C ALA A 578 -0.11 -17.79 -33.29
N ASN A 579 -1.03 -17.26 -34.10
CA ASN A 579 -2.28 -17.94 -34.47
C ASN A 579 -2.21 -18.67 -35.83
N ILE A 580 -1.01 -18.92 -36.38
CA ILE A 580 -0.79 -19.37 -37.77
C ILE A 580 -0.21 -20.79 -37.81
N ALA A 581 -0.95 -21.74 -38.37
CA ALA A 581 -0.63 -23.18 -38.41
C ALA A 581 0.68 -23.61 -39.11
N ASN A 582 1.44 -22.68 -39.72
CA ASN A 582 2.62 -22.98 -40.54
C ASN A 582 3.87 -22.15 -40.17
N ILE A 583 3.81 -21.33 -39.12
CA ILE A 583 4.97 -20.59 -38.62
C ILE A 583 5.32 -21.17 -37.26
N ALA A 584 6.52 -21.73 -37.15
CA ALA A 584 7.04 -22.12 -35.85
C ALA A 584 7.18 -20.84 -34.99
N PRO A 585 6.55 -20.78 -33.80
CA PRO A 585 6.72 -19.64 -32.91
C PRO A 585 8.19 -19.50 -32.52
N LEU A 586 8.62 -18.25 -32.34
CA LEU A 586 9.93 -17.92 -31.77
C LEU A 586 10.03 -18.44 -30.34
N LYS A 587 8.92 -18.38 -29.61
CA LYS A 587 8.81 -18.80 -28.21
C LYS A 587 7.37 -19.13 -27.86
N THR A 588 7.17 -20.11 -26.98
CA THR A 588 5.85 -20.48 -26.46
C THR A 588 5.98 -20.84 -24.99
N ASP A 589 5.27 -20.13 -24.12
CA ASP A 589 5.22 -20.39 -22.68
C ASP A 589 3.81 -20.20 -22.13
N SER A 590 3.45 -21.02 -21.14
CA SER A 590 2.16 -20.93 -20.46
C SER A 590 2.27 -20.24 -19.11
N GLY A 591 1.25 -19.47 -18.73
CA GLY A 591 1.14 -18.88 -17.39
C GLY A 591 2.14 -17.77 -17.08
N VAL A 592 2.76 -17.17 -18.11
CA VAL A 592 3.71 -16.05 -17.92
C VAL A 592 2.97 -14.75 -17.65
N GLU A 593 3.64 -13.80 -17.01
CA GLU A 593 3.09 -12.46 -16.75
C GLU A 593 2.75 -11.71 -18.05
N ASN A 594 1.87 -10.70 -17.98
CA ASN A 594 1.55 -9.88 -19.15
C ASN A 594 2.83 -9.19 -19.67
N LEU A 595 3.05 -9.26 -20.98
CA LEU A 595 4.25 -8.71 -21.59
C LEU A 595 4.17 -7.18 -21.62
N ALA A 596 5.24 -6.49 -21.24
CA ALA A 596 5.31 -5.02 -21.33
C ALA A 596 5.20 -4.50 -22.78
N SER A 597 5.39 -5.36 -23.76
CA SER A 597 5.14 -5.07 -25.18
C SER A 597 3.66 -5.11 -25.51
N TRP A 598 2.86 -5.94 -24.84
CA TRP A 598 1.47 -6.21 -25.20
C TRP A 598 0.52 -5.49 -24.26
N ALA A 599 -0.09 -4.41 -24.74
CA ALA A 599 -1.26 -3.84 -24.09
C ALA A 599 -2.55 -4.42 -24.69
N PRO A 600 -3.52 -4.86 -23.86
CA PRO A 600 -4.89 -4.97 -24.30
C PRO A 600 -5.34 -3.59 -24.74
N HIS A 601 -6.12 -3.55 -25.79
CA HIS A 601 -6.85 -2.35 -26.12
C HIS A 601 -8.30 -2.57 -25.64
N PRO A 602 -9.02 -1.59 -25.07
CA PRO A 602 -8.51 -0.31 -24.61
C PRO A 602 -7.55 -0.49 -23.41
N ASN A 603 -6.57 0.40 -23.31
CA ASN A 603 -5.62 0.47 -22.21
C ASN A 603 -5.75 1.85 -21.52
N PRO A 604 -6.13 1.91 -20.24
CA PRO A 604 -6.37 0.77 -19.36
C PRO A 604 -7.75 0.13 -19.56
N PRO A 605 -7.98 -1.08 -19.01
CA PRO A 605 -9.29 -1.71 -19.01
C PRO A 605 -10.33 -0.90 -18.21
N PRO A 606 -11.62 -0.95 -18.57
CA PRO A 606 -12.68 -0.32 -17.77
C PRO A 606 -12.71 -0.80 -16.32
N LEU A 607 -13.00 0.10 -15.37
CA LEU A 607 -13.27 -0.30 -13.99
C LEU A 607 -14.62 -1.01 -13.88
N ILE A 608 -14.71 -2.01 -13.00
CA ILE A 608 -15.99 -2.68 -12.66
C ILE A 608 -16.22 -2.66 -11.15
N PHE A 609 -17.49 -2.56 -10.77
CA PHE A 609 -17.95 -2.45 -9.38
C PHE A 609 -19.18 -3.36 -9.17
N PRO A 610 -19.25 -4.15 -8.06
CA PRO A 610 -18.12 -4.46 -7.18
C PRO A 610 -16.97 -5.11 -7.97
N PRO A 611 -15.72 -4.97 -7.51
CA PRO A 611 -14.59 -5.47 -8.27
C PRO A 611 -14.49 -6.98 -8.26
N LEU A 612 -13.75 -7.53 -9.22
CA LEU A 612 -13.43 -8.96 -9.23
C LEU A 612 -12.61 -9.32 -7.99
N CYS A 613 -11.65 -8.47 -7.61
CA CYS A 613 -10.82 -8.64 -6.41
C CYS A 613 -11.03 -7.50 -5.42
N LEU A 614 -11.33 -7.86 -4.16
CA LEU A 614 -11.41 -6.89 -3.05
C LEU A 614 -10.09 -6.76 -2.27
N SER A 615 -9.19 -7.74 -2.37
CA SER A 615 -7.92 -7.74 -1.65
C SER A 615 -6.82 -8.42 -2.49
N PRO A 616 -5.88 -7.66 -3.08
CA PRO A 616 -5.89 -6.19 -3.17
C PRO A 616 -7.08 -5.68 -3.99
N LEU A 617 -7.42 -4.40 -3.85
CA LEU A 617 -8.54 -3.78 -4.58
C LEU A 617 -8.21 -3.71 -6.10
N ILE A 618 -8.56 -4.76 -6.83
CA ILE A 618 -8.33 -4.86 -8.28
C ILE A 618 -9.65 -4.66 -9.00
N ASN A 619 -9.89 -3.40 -9.34
CA ASN A 619 -11.05 -2.98 -10.10
C ASN A 619 -10.65 -2.97 -11.57
N GLY A 620 -11.16 -3.91 -12.37
CA GLY A 620 -10.86 -3.92 -13.79
C GLY A 620 -11.64 -5.01 -14.49
N GLN A 621 -12.15 -4.69 -15.68
CA GLN A 621 -12.72 -5.68 -16.56
C GLN A 621 -11.59 -6.53 -17.16
N GLU A 622 -11.85 -7.81 -17.37
CA GLU A 622 -10.99 -8.63 -18.22
C GLU A 622 -10.86 -7.98 -19.61
N PRO A 623 -9.71 -8.12 -20.30
CA PRO A 623 -9.53 -7.56 -21.62
C PRO A 623 -10.58 -8.09 -22.59
N THR A 624 -11.05 -7.21 -23.45
CA THR A 624 -11.93 -7.60 -24.55
C THR A 624 -11.24 -8.65 -25.45
N ALA A 625 -11.97 -9.70 -25.78
CA ALA A 625 -11.55 -10.81 -26.63
C ALA A 625 -12.43 -10.88 -27.88
N ILE A 626 -11.84 -10.62 -29.04
CA ILE A 626 -12.54 -10.64 -30.34
C ILE A 626 -12.74 -12.07 -30.86
N ASP A 627 -11.89 -13.01 -30.43
CA ASP A 627 -11.87 -14.42 -30.82
C ASP A 627 -12.85 -15.30 -30.02
N SER A 628 -13.31 -14.84 -28.85
CA SER A 628 -14.20 -15.56 -27.93
C SER A 628 -15.57 -15.95 -28.51
N THR A 629 -15.93 -15.45 -29.69
CA THR A 629 -17.23 -15.69 -30.33
C THR A 629 -17.27 -16.91 -31.26
N TYR A 630 -16.13 -17.54 -31.61
CA TYR A 630 -16.10 -18.71 -32.48
C TYR A 630 -14.94 -19.68 -32.15
N PRO A 631 -15.16 -21.02 -32.19
CA PRO A 631 -14.11 -21.98 -31.90
C PRO A 631 -12.96 -21.85 -32.89
N LEU A 632 -11.74 -21.72 -32.35
CA LEU A 632 -10.49 -21.66 -33.09
C LEU A 632 -10.34 -22.92 -33.93
N THR A 633 -10.58 -22.80 -35.24
CA THR A 633 -10.09 -23.77 -36.23
C THR A 633 -8.83 -23.18 -36.83
N PRO A 634 -7.74 -23.96 -36.97
CA PRO A 634 -6.45 -23.42 -37.39
C PRO A 634 -6.56 -22.95 -38.85
N VAL A 635 -6.34 -21.65 -39.09
CA VAL A 635 -6.30 -21.10 -40.45
C VAL A 635 -5.10 -20.18 -40.63
N THR A 636 -4.43 -20.44 -41.73
CA THR A 636 -3.21 -19.84 -42.25
C THR A 636 -3.46 -18.46 -42.88
N ALA A 637 -2.98 -17.37 -42.27
CA ALA A 637 -2.56 -16.16 -43.00
C ALA A 637 -1.78 -15.20 -42.08
N LEU A 638 -0.60 -14.79 -42.52
CA LEU A 638 0.10 -13.60 -42.02
C LEU A 638 -0.72 -12.35 -42.36
N ASN A 639 -0.84 -11.41 -41.41
CA ASN A 639 -0.50 -10.03 -41.76
C ASN A 639 -0.12 -9.20 -40.53
N VAL A 640 1.00 -8.52 -40.70
CA VAL A 640 1.69 -7.71 -39.70
C VAL A 640 0.99 -6.37 -39.45
N PHE A 641 0.18 -5.84 -40.36
CA PHE A 641 -0.73 -4.70 -40.08
C PHE A 641 -1.95 -4.76 -41.02
N GLY A 642 -3.11 -5.24 -40.53
CA GLY A 642 -4.39 -5.30 -41.27
C GLY A 642 -4.58 -6.51 -42.22
N PRO A 643 -5.77 -7.13 -42.34
CA PRO A 643 -5.95 -8.43 -43.03
C PRO A 643 -6.08 -8.32 -44.56
N PRO A 644 -5.92 -9.46 -45.27
CA PRO A 644 -7.12 -10.01 -45.90
C PRO A 644 -7.27 -11.49 -45.56
N PHE A 645 -8.20 -11.83 -44.66
CA PHE A 645 -8.74 -13.19 -44.60
C PHE A 645 -9.86 -13.33 -45.64
N PRO A 646 -9.98 -14.48 -46.32
CA PRO A 646 -11.10 -14.76 -47.21
C PRO A 646 -12.42 -14.86 -46.42
N PRO A 647 -13.57 -14.69 -47.09
CA PRO A 647 -14.86 -14.53 -46.42
C PRO A 647 -15.27 -15.81 -45.67
N ARG A 648 -15.36 -15.73 -44.34
CA ARG A 648 -16.24 -16.58 -43.54
C ARG A 648 -17.56 -15.85 -43.34
N SER A 649 -18.68 -16.55 -43.45
CA SER A 649 -20.03 -16.01 -43.36
C SER A 649 -20.37 -15.53 -41.94
N GLY A 650 -20.04 -14.27 -41.65
CA GLY A 650 -20.38 -13.53 -40.42
C GLY A 650 -19.51 -12.26 -40.29
N PRO A 651 -19.95 -11.18 -39.61
CA PRO A 651 -19.10 -10.01 -39.40
C PRO A 651 -17.92 -10.38 -38.47
N GLN A 652 -16.70 -10.38 -39.01
CA GLN A 652 -15.48 -10.61 -38.21
C GLN A 652 -15.04 -9.31 -37.55
N LEU A 653 -15.09 -9.24 -36.22
CA LEU A 653 -14.54 -8.14 -35.43
C LEU A 653 -13.00 -8.17 -35.49
N ARG A 654 -12.35 -7.01 -35.38
CA ARG A 654 -10.88 -6.82 -35.47
C ARG A 654 -10.47 -5.58 -34.70
N ASN A 655 -9.25 -5.54 -34.16
CA ASN A 655 -8.71 -4.28 -33.62
C ASN A 655 -8.61 -3.23 -34.74
N LEU A 656 -9.35 -2.13 -34.58
CA LEU A 656 -9.42 -0.99 -35.51
C LEU A 656 -8.44 0.13 -35.15
N LEU A 657 -7.81 0.11 -33.98
CA LEU A 657 -6.78 1.07 -33.63
C LEU A 657 -5.45 0.59 -34.24
N VAL A 658 -4.97 1.32 -35.24
CA VAL A 658 -3.75 1.00 -35.99
C VAL A 658 -2.90 2.26 -36.19
N PRO A 659 -1.58 2.11 -36.39
CA PRO A 659 -0.72 3.19 -36.88
C PRO A 659 -1.31 3.89 -38.11
N GLY A 660 -1.20 5.21 -38.19
CA GLY A 660 -1.71 5.97 -39.33
C GLY A 660 -1.56 7.49 -39.19
N ALA A 661 -2.13 8.20 -40.17
CA ALA A 661 -2.10 9.65 -40.18
C ALA A 661 -3.06 10.23 -39.13
N PHE A 662 -2.73 11.36 -38.51
CA PHE A 662 -3.57 12.10 -37.54
C PHE A 662 -3.72 11.47 -36.15
N PRO A 663 -2.63 11.10 -35.45
CA PRO A 663 -2.75 10.59 -34.09
C PRO A 663 -3.24 11.65 -33.10
N PHE A 664 -2.97 12.96 -33.32
CA PHE A 664 -3.51 14.06 -32.50
C PHE A 664 -4.86 14.63 -33.00
N GLY A 665 -5.42 14.07 -34.07
CA GLY A 665 -6.59 14.65 -34.73
C GLY A 665 -6.29 15.97 -35.45
N ASP A 666 -7.35 16.70 -35.80
CA ASP A 666 -7.31 18.00 -36.46
C ASP A 666 -8.48 18.85 -35.95
N VAL A 667 -8.17 19.74 -34.99
CA VAL A 667 -9.13 20.63 -34.33
C VAL A 667 -9.78 21.60 -35.35
N ALA A 668 -9.02 22.10 -36.32
CA ALA A 668 -9.50 23.07 -37.29
C ALA A 668 -10.61 22.49 -38.19
N ASN A 669 -10.56 21.18 -38.45
CA ASN A 669 -11.55 20.47 -39.25
C ASN A 669 -12.51 19.59 -38.41
N ASN A 670 -12.54 19.76 -37.08
CA ASN A 670 -13.38 18.99 -36.15
C ASN A 670 -13.21 17.46 -36.32
N ARG A 671 -11.99 17.02 -36.61
CA ARG A 671 -11.67 15.60 -36.80
C ARG A 671 -10.96 15.09 -35.54
N PRO A 672 -11.53 14.13 -34.80
CA PRO A 672 -10.88 13.60 -33.60
C PRO A 672 -9.65 12.76 -33.97
N PRO A 673 -8.76 12.49 -33.01
CA PRO A 673 -7.76 11.43 -33.09
C PRO A 673 -8.37 10.12 -33.62
N GLN A 674 -7.70 9.45 -34.57
CA GLN A 674 -8.19 8.19 -35.17
C GLN A 674 -7.15 7.07 -35.25
N ASN A 675 -5.87 7.37 -34.98
CA ASN A 675 -4.75 6.45 -35.17
C ASN A 675 -3.80 6.48 -33.97
N ALA A 676 -3.08 5.38 -33.73
CA ALA A 676 -2.08 5.31 -32.66
C ALA A 676 -0.90 6.27 -32.93
N LEU A 677 -0.24 6.75 -31.87
CA LEU A 677 0.94 7.64 -31.99
C LEU A 677 2.14 6.97 -32.64
N THR A 678 2.22 5.65 -32.53
CA THR A 678 3.33 4.85 -33.02
C THR A 678 3.16 4.48 -34.50
N SER A 679 4.29 4.26 -35.18
CA SER A 679 4.35 3.75 -36.55
C SER A 679 4.18 2.22 -36.65
N GLU A 680 4.40 1.49 -35.56
CA GLU A 680 4.22 0.04 -35.42
C GLU A 680 3.65 -0.24 -34.03
N GLN A 681 2.70 -1.16 -33.84
CA GLN A 681 2.07 -1.37 -32.54
C GLN A 681 1.93 -2.85 -32.17
N ASN A 682 2.08 -3.10 -30.87
CA ASN A 682 1.92 -4.37 -30.19
C ASN A 682 0.60 -4.44 -29.38
N SER A 683 -0.56 -4.16 -29.99
CA SER A 683 -1.86 -4.15 -29.26
C SER A 683 -2.87 -5.13 -29.84
N PHE A 684 -3.49 -5.93 -28.98
CA PHE A 684 -4.35 -7.05 -29.37
C PHE A 684 -5.60 -7.17 -28.48
N PHE A 685 -6.65 -7.78 -29.03
CA PHE A 685 -7.88 -8.17 -28.32
C PHE A 685 -7.95 -9.70 -28.19
N GLU A 686 -6.99 -10.29 -27.46
CA GLU A 686 -6.83 -11.74 -27.24
C GLU A 686 -6.93 -12.08 -25.74
N GLY A 687 -7.99 -11.57 -25.10
CA GLY A 687 -8.33 -11.80 -23.70
C GLY A 687 -9.01 -13.16 -23.43
N PRO A 688 -9.39 -13.46 -22.18
CA PRO A 688 -10.08 -14.70 -21.84
C PRO A 688 -11.45 -14.83 -22.53
N ALA A 689 -11.89 -16.07 -22.77
CA ALA A 689 -13.25 -16.33 -23.25
C ALA A 689 -14.31 -15.91 -22.22
N LEU A 690 -15.58 -15.81 -22.65
CA LEU A 690 -16.70 -15.56 -21.75
C LEU A 690 -16.74 -16.57 -20.59
N PRO A 691 -17.13 -16.15 -19.36
CA PRO A 691 -17.25 -17.04 -18.21
C PRO A 691 -18.02 -18.32 -18.54
N GLN A 692 -17.40 -19.47 -18.26
CA GLN A 692 -17.97 -20.78 -18.48
C GLN A 692 -18.23 -21.50 -17.15
N PRO A 693 -19.22 -22.41 -17.08
CA PRO A 693 -19.51 -23.16 -15.87
C PRO A 693 -18.45 -24.22 -15.52
N THR A 694 -17.58 -24.59 -16.47
CA THR A 694 -16.52 -25.58 -16.27
C THR A 694 -15.29 -25.24 -17.11
N LEU A 695 -14.09 -25.59 -16.62
CA LEU A 695 -12.82 -25.32 -17.30
C LEU A 695 -12.71 -25.97 -18.69
N GLY A 696 -13.33 -27.12 -18.91
CA GLY A 696 -13.30 -27.81 -20.21
C GLY A 696 -14.03 -27.07 -21.34
N LEU A 697 -14.79 -26.03 -21.02
CA LEU A 697 -15.46 -25.18 -22.00
C LEU A 697 -14.70 -23.87 -22.27
N CYS A 698 -13.63 -23.60 -21.52
CA CYS A 698 -12.82 -22.41 -21.69
C CYS A 698 -11.83 -22.57 -22.84
N SER A 699 -11.63 -21.51 -23.61
CA SER A 699 -10.58 -21.43 -24.62
C SER A 699 -9.28 -20.90 -24.02
N PRO A 700 -8.10 -21.39 -24.48
CA PRO A 700 -6.83 -20.74 -24.20
C PRO A 700 -6.82 -19.30 -24.71
N PHE A 701 -6.03 -18.44 -24.06
CA PHE A 701 -5.94 -17.01 -24.36
C PHE A 701 -4.51 -16.47 -24.15
N MET A 702 -4.26 -15.19 -24.44
CA MET A 702 -2.90 -14.60 -24.39
C MET A 702 -2.75 -13.50 -23.33
N ILE A 703 -3.77 -12.67 -23.14
CA ILE A 703 -3.72 -11.47 -22.28
C ILE A 703 -4.71 -11.61 -21.13
N ARG A 704 -4.27 -11.36 -19.89
CA ARG A 704 -5.13 -11.32 -18.68
C ARG A 704 -5.59 -9.91 -18.36
N GLN A 705 -6.53 -9.79 -17.40
CA GLN A 705 -6.79 -8.54 -16.68
C GLN A 705 -5.50 -7.78 -16.43
N GLN A 706 -5.39 -6.59 -17.02
CA GLN A 706 -4.21 -5.77 -16.89
C GLN A 706 -4.38 -4.87 -15.69
N ILE A 707 -3.67 -5.25 -14.64
CA ILE A 707 -3.79 -4.64 -13.31
C ILE A 707 -2.53 -3.86 -12.96
N GLY A 708 -1.67 -3.59 -13.96
CA GLY A 708 -0.40 -2.89 -13.85
C GLY A 708 0.80 -3.78 -13.55
N GLN A 709 1.85 -3.11 -13.11
CA GLN A 709 3.12 -3.65 -12.64
C GLN A 709 3.42 -3.10 -11.24
N PHE A 710 4.35 -3.73 -10.53
CA PHE A 710 4.92 -3.14 -9.33
C PHE A 710 5.68 -1.86 -9.72
N LEU A 711 5.24 -0.71 -9.20
CA LEU A 711 5.92 0.58 -9.32
C LEU A 711 6.64 0.87 -8.00
N TYR A 712 7.96 0.89 -8.02
CA TYR A 712 8.80 1.22 -6.88
C TYR A 712 9.14 2.70 -6.90
N VAL A 713 8.90 3.39 -5.79
CA VAL A 713 9.08 4.83 -5.66
C VAL A 713 9.96 5.12 -4.46
N VAL A 714 11.04 5.87 -4.65
CA VAL A 714 11.88 6.35 -3.55
C VAL A 714 11.19 7.53 -2.88
N ASP A 715 10.65 7.32 -1.67
CA ASP A 715 10.16 8.37 -0.80
C ASP A 715 11.21 8.70 0.26
N ARG A 716 12.13 9.58 -0.13
CA ARG A 716 13.27 9.95 0.72
C ARG A 716 12.83 10.61 2.02
N SER A 717 11.84 11.51 1.96
CA SER A 717 11.32 12.23 3.14
C SER A 717 10.80 11.27 4.22
N ALA A 718 10.14 10.18 3.81
CA ALA A 718 9.64 9.13 4.70
C ALA A 718 10.66 8.01 4.98
N SER A 719 11.86 8.07 4.39
CA SER A 719 12.92 7.07 4.48
C SER A 719 12.46 5.65 4.10
N GLU A 720 11.81 5.52 2.95
CA GLU A 720 11.28 4.23 2.48
C GLU A 720 11.19 4.14 0.95
N ILE A 721 11.04 2.91 0.46
CA ILE A 721 10.49 2.64 -0.87
C ILE A 721 9.00 2.38 -0.71
N VAL A 722 8.18 3.13 -1.44
CA VAL A 722 6.75 2.87 -1.53
C VAL A 722 6.49 2.05 -2.79
N VAL A 723 5.87 0.88 -2.61
CA VAL A 723 5.50 0.00 -3.71
C VAL A 723 4.04 0.25 -4.06
N LEU A 724 3.80 0.73 -5.28
CA LEU A 724 2.49 1.07 -5.80
C LEU A 724 2.07 0.11 -6.91
N ASN A 725 0.76 -0.02 -7.09
CA ASN A 725 0.20 -0.54 -8.34
C ASN A 725 0.34 0.52 -9.45
N SER A 726 1.02 0.24 -10.57
CA SER A 726 1.26 1.24 -11.65
C SER A 726 0.00 1.70 -12.43
N ASN A 727 -1.14 1.03 -12.23
CA ASN A 727 -2.42 1.28 -12.89
C ASN A 727 -3.42 1.98 -11.95
N ARG A 728 -3.43 1.60 -10.67
CA ARG A 728 -4.38 2.04 -9.63
C ARG A 728 -3.77 3.01 -8.62
N PHE A 729 -2.45 3.07 -8.52
CA PHE A 729 -1.70 3.84 -7.53
C PHE A 729 -2.06 3.53 -6.07
N THR A 730 -2.66 2.37 -5.83
CA THR A 730 -2.83 1.81 -4.50
C THR A 730 -1.48 1.36 -3.95
N VAL A 731 -1.25 1.59 -2.65
CA VAL A 731 -0.05 1.13 -1.95
C VAL A 731 -0.16 -0.37 -1.72
N LEU A 732 0.83 -1.11 -2.20
CA LEU A 732 0.96 -2.55 -2.06
C LEU A 732 1.90 -2.92 -0.91
N ASP A 733 3.01 -2.18 -0.75
CA ASP A 733 3.96 -2.36 0.34
C ASP A 733 4.78 -1.08 0.62
N ARG A 734 5.44 -1.03 1.79
CA ARG A 734 6.38 0.02 2.19
C ARG A 734 7.63 -0.60 2.80
N ILE A 735 8.76 -0.39 2.15
CA ILE A 735 10.05 -0.99 2.54
C ILE A 735 10.90 0.10 3.21
N ARG A 736 11.06 0.00 4.53
CA ARG A 736 11.83 0.98 5.32
C ARG A 736 13.32 0.91 5.01
N LEU A 737 13.94 2.07 4.83
CA LEU A 737 15.36 2.26 4.57
C LEU A 737 15.90 3.40 5.45
N LEU A 738 17.18 3.74 5.31
CA LEU A 738 17.82 4.75 6.16
C LEU A 738 17.71 6.17 5.57
N ASP A 739 18.17 6.37 4.33
CA ASP A 739 18.12 7.66 3.61
C ASP A 739 18.17 7.39 2.10
N PRO A 740 17.14 6.77 1.51
CA PRO A 740 17.19 6.31 0.14
C PRO A 740 17.16 7.48 -0.85
N THR A 741 18.02 7.46 -1.88
CA THR A 741 18.18 8.59 -2.82
C THR A 741 17.90 8.28 -4.27
N SER A 742 18.38 7.14 -4.77
CA SER A 742 18.16 6.66 -6.14
C SER A 742 18.09 5.14 -6.13
N LEU A 743 17.55 4.56 -7.21
CA LEU A 743 17.43 3.12 -7.36
C LEU A 743 17.89 2.66 -8.74
N ALA A 744 18.31 1.41 -8.83
CA ALA A 744 18.55 0.72 -10.09
C ALA A 744 17.96 -0.68 -10.02
N MET A 745 17.30 -1.10 -11.10
CA MET A 745 16.65 -2.40 -11.16
C MET A 745 17.51 -3.42 -11.90
N SER A 746 17.62 -4.61 -11.34
CA SER A 746 18.34 -5.71 -12.00
C SER A 746 17.69 -6.08 -13.34
N PRO A 747 18.48 -6.41 -14.38
CA PRO A 747 17.98 -6.88 -15.67
C PRO A 747 17.08 -8.12 -15.61
N SER A 748 17.24 -8.95 -14.58
CA SER A 748 16.46 -10.16 -14.36
C SER A 748 15.18 -9.93 -13.56
N LEU A 749 14.95 -8.72 -13.03
CA LEU A 749 13.82 -8.37 -12.14
C LEU A 749 13.84 -9.09 -10.79
N ASP A 750 14.99 -9.60 -10.35
CA ASP A 750 15.10 -10.28 -9.06
C ASP A 750 15.39 -9.31 -7.91
N PHE A 751 16.16 -8.26 -8.19
CA PHE A 751 16.64 -7.29 -7.20
C PHE A 751 16.43 -5.84 -7.60
N LEU A 752 16.18 -5.02 -6.58
CA LEU A 752 16.27 -3.56 -6.62
C LEU A 752 17.46 -3.13 -5.75
N ALA A 753 18.39 -2.37 -6.33
CA ALA A 753 19.49 -1.75 -5.59
C ALA A 753 19.12 -0.30 -5.27
N VAL A 754 19.27 0.11 -4.01
CA VAL A 754 18.89 1.45 -3.54
C VAL A 754 20.07 2.09 -2.80
N THR A 755 20.50 3.26 -3.26
CA THR A 755 21.54 4.06 -2.58
C THR A 755 20.98 4.71 -1.33
N ASN A 756 21.72 4.64 -0.22
CA ASN A 756 21.38 5.27 1.04
C ASN A 756 22.45 6.32 1.37
N GLU A 757 22.20 7.59 1.02
CA GLU A 757 23.23 8.65 1.02
C GLU A 757 23.81 8.87 2.42
N GLY A 758 22.97 9.16 3.42
CA GLY A 758 23.41 9.38 4.80
C GLY A 758 24.00 8.16 5.52
N ALA A 759 23.91 6.95 4.94
CA ALA A 759 24.39 5.71 5.52
C ALA A 759 25.62 5.11 4.81
N ASP A 760 26.08 5.72 3.71
CA ASP A 760 27.18 5.25 2.86
C ASP A 760 27.03 3.78 2.42
N GLN A 761 25.80 3.38 2.09
CA GLN A 761 25.42 1.99 1.80
C GLN A 761 24.49 1.86 0.59
N VAL A 762 24.51 0.69 -0.04
CA VAL A 762 23.48 0.23 -0.98
C VAL A 762 22.69 -0.90 -0.33
N SER A 763 21.37 -0.81 -0.37
CA SER A 763 20.46 -1.86 0.06
C SER A 763 19.94 -2.63 -1.15
N PHE A 764 19.98 -3.96 -1.08
CA PHE A 764 19.43 -4.86 -2.09
C PHE A 764 18.13 -5.45 -1.59
N ILE A 765 17.06 -5.16 -2.30
CA ILE A 765 15.71 -5.63 -2.01
C ILE A 765 15.36 -6.72 -3.00
N ASP A 766 14.84 -7.83 -2.50
CA ASP A 766 14.27 -8.89 -3.32
C ASP A 766 12.91 -8.46 -3.87
N ILE A 767 12.77 -8.48 -5.20
CA ILE A 767 11.57 -8.04 -5.92
C ILE A 767 11.01 -9.15 -6.83
N ASP A 768 11.47 -10.39 -6.69
CA ASP A 768 10.87 -11.55 -7.35
C ASP A 768 9.61 -12.00 -6.58
N PRO A 769 8.40 -11.90 -7.16
CA PRO A 769 7.16 -12.30 -6.49
C PRO A 769 7.09 -13.80 -6.15
N SER A 770 7.95 -14.63 -6.77
CA SER A 770 8.04 -16.06 -6.47
C SER A 770 8.90 -16.37 -5.24
N SER A 771 9.65 -15.38 -4.75
CA SER A 771 10.58 -15.54 -3.65
C SER A 771 9.91 -15.50 -2.27
N ALA A 772 10.43 -16.28 -1.32
CA ALA A 772 9.98 -16.28 0.07
C ALA A 772 10.35 -14.98 0.82
N THR A 773 11.35 -14.26 0.33
CA THR A 773 11.88 -12.98 0.86
C THR A 773 11.44 -11.77 0.05
N PHE A 774 10.42 -11.92 -0.81
CA PHE A 774 9.84 -10.82 -1.58
C PHE A 774 9.58 -9.57 -0.71
N HIS A 775 10.02 -8.41 -1.22
CA HIS A 775 10.01 -7.10 -0.58
C HIS A 775 10.82 -6.98 0.73
N GLN A 776 11.78 -7.87 0.94
CA GLN A 776 12.72 -7.77 2.06
C GLN A 776 14.09 -7.28 1.58
N VAL A 777 14.76 -6.51 2.44
CA VAL A 777 16.18 -6.19 2.27
C VAL A 777 16.98 -7.47 2.55
N ILE A 778 17.56 -8.06 1.51
CA ILE A 778 18.32 -9.31 1.61
C ILE A 778 19.81 -9.07 1.85
N LYS A 779 20.33 -7.89 1.50
CA LYS A 779 21.72 -7.52 1.71
C LYS A 779 21.89 -6.00 1.78
N THR A 780 22.85 -5.55 2.59
CA THR A 780 23.36 -4.19 2.56
C THR A 780 24.86 -4.23 2.32
N THR A 781 25.34 -3.32 1.48
CA THR A 781 26.74 -3.27 1.04
C THR A 781 27.29 -1.87 1.26
N THR A 782 28.34 -1.76 2.07
CA THR A 782 29.05 -0.50 2.31
C THR A 782 29.77 -0.05 1.04
N VAL A 783 29.60 1.22 0.68
CA VAL A 783 30.23 1.87 -0.47
C VAL A 783 31.01 3.11 -0.01
N GLY A 784 31.43 3.96 -0.94
CA GLY A 784 32.12 5.21 -0.59
C GLY A 784 31.14 6.28 -0.09
N ALA A 785 31.69 7.39 0.40
CA ALA A 785 30.88 8.43 1.06
C ALA A 785 29.89 9.13 0.11
N GLY A 786 28.65 9.32 0.57
CA GLY A 786 27.57 10.03 -0.13
C GLY A 786 27.18 9.38 -1.47
N PRO A 787 26.70 8.12 -1.48
CA PRO A 787 26.22 7.47 -2.70
C PRO A 787 24.98 8.17 -3.25
N THR A 788 25.04 8.60 -4.52
CA THR A 788 23.93 9.28 -5.22
C THR A 788 23.44 8.47 -6.41
N GLY A 789 24.05 8.63 -7.60
CA GLY A 789 23.64 7.94 -8.82
C GLY A 789 24.05 6.47 -8.80
N ILE A 790 23.18 5.62 -9.32
CA ILE A 790 23.40 4.18 -9.43
C ILE A 790 22.92 3.68 -10.80
N ALA A 791 23.66 2.75 -11.39
CA ALA A 791 23.21 2.09 -12.62
C ALA A 791 23.58 0.60 -12.59
N TRP A 792 22.68 -0.21 -13.11
CA TRP A 792 22.86 -1.66 -13.25
C TRP A 792 23.18 -2.01 -14.71
N GLU A 793 24.28 -2.72 -14.97
CA GLU A 793 24.67 -3.10 -16.33
C GLU A 793 23.66 -4.08 -16.93
N ALA A 794 23.32 -3.89 -18.21
CA ALA A 794 22.21 -4.56 -18.89
C ALA A 794 22.35 -6.10 -19.05
N GLY A 795 23.56 -6.64 -18.90
CA GLY A 795 23.89 -8.05 -18.82
C GLY A 795 23.99 -8.58 -17.39
N ASN A 796 23.61 -7.79 -16.39
CA ASN A 796 23.59 -8.10 -14.96
C ASN A 796 24.99 -8.25 -14.32
N GLU A 797 26.07 -7.87 -15.02
CA GLU A 797 27.44 -8.14 -14.58
C GLU A 797 27.86 -7.29 -13.36
N ASP A 798 27.63 -5.98 -13.44
CA ASP A 798 28.12 -5.00 -12.49
C ASP A 798 27.11 -3.90 -12.21
N ILE A 799 27.26 -3.29 -11.03
CA ILE A 799 26.45 -2.17 -10.55
C ILE A 799 27.40 -1.04 -10.16
N PHE A 800 27.20 0.13 -10.72
CA PHE A 800 28.05 1.30 -10.47
C PHE A 800 27.34 2.24 -9.54
N VAL A 801 28.05 2.72 -8.51
CA VAL A 801 27.52 3.64 -7.50
C VAL A 801 28.44 4.86 -7.43
N CYS A 802 27.90 6.03 -7.77
CA CYS A 802 28.59 7.31 -7.68
C CYS A 802 28.65 7.77 -6.22
N ASN A 803 29.85 7.76 -5.63
CA ASN A 803 30.07 8.24 -4.26
C ASN A 803 30.48 9.72 -4.33
N GLN A 804 29.48 10.61 -4.38
CA GLN A 804 29.69 12.04 -4.60
C GLN A 804 30.54 12.69 -3.49
N GLY A 805 30.43 12.21 -2.25
CA GLY A 805 31.15 12.73 -1.09
C GLY A 805 32.61 12.32 -1.01
N GLU A 806 33.01 11.23 -1.68
CA GLU A 806 34.39 10.71 -1.67
C GLU A 806 35.15 10.89 -3.00
N ASP A 807 34.52 11.46 -4.02
CA ASP A 807 35.07 11.54 -5.38
C ASP A 807 35.46 10.16 -5.94
N THR A 808 34.65 9.12 -5.68
CA THR A 808 34.89 7.75 -6.16
C THR A 808 33.65 7.12 -6.78
N VAL A 809 33.83 6.02 -7.51
CA VAL A 809 32.73 5.13 -7.91
C VAL A 809 32.97 3.74 -7.34
N SER A 810 32.01 3.18 -6.63
CA SER A 810 32.04 1.78 -6.19
C SER A 810 31.46 0.89 -7.28
N VAL A 811 32.18 -0.15 -7.66
CA VAL A 811 31.72 -1.21 -8.57
C VAL A 811 31.37 -2.42 -7.73
N ILE A 812 30.09 -2.76 -7.70
CA ILE A 812 29.54 -3.92 -7.01
C ILE A 812 29.31 -5.02 -8.04
N SER A 813 29.74 -6.25 -7.73
CA SER A 813 29.47 -7.39 -8.58
C SER A 813 27.99 -7.79 -8.52
N GLY A 814 27.35 -8.00 -9.68
CA GLY A 814 26.01 -8.56 -9.75
C GLY A 814 25.92 -10.02 -9.26
N PHE A 815 27.05 -10.73 -9.14
CA PHE A 815 27.09 -12.11 -8.63
C PHE A 815 27.03 -12.18 -7.11
N THR A 816 27.86 -11.38 -6.44
CA THR A 816 28.03 -11.44 -4.98
C THR A 816 27.30 -10.32 -4.26
N LEU A 817 26.90 -9.26 -4.98
CA LEU A 817 26.38 -8.02 -4.45
C LEU A 817 27.36 -7.34 -3.47
N GLU A 818 28.67 -7.54 -3.68
CA GLU A 818 29.76 -6.94 -2.89
C GLU A 818 30.58 -5.99 -3.75
N VAL A 819 31.14 -4.95 -3.12
CA VAL A 819 32.10 -4.06 -3.78
C VAL A 819 33.32 -4.89 -4.21
N ARG A 820 33.51 -5.00 -5.52
CA ARG A 820 34.67 -5.68 -6.11
C ARG A 820 35.78 -4.70 -6.50
N LYS A 821 35.44 -3.43 -6.78
CA LYS A 821 36.41 -2.40 -7.19
C LYS A 821 35.94 -0.99 -6.80
N VAL A 822 36.89 -0.08 -6.59
CA VAL A 822 36.62 1.35 -6.37
C VAL A 822 37.45 2.16 -7.37
N LEU A 823 36.75 2.91 -8.23
CA LEU A 823 37.34 3.77 -9.26
C LEU A 823 37.60 5.16 -8.68
N ARG A 824 38.77 5.73 -8.99
CA ARG A 824 39.19 7.06 -8.51
C ARG A 824 39.75 7.95 -9.61
N ASN A 825 40.26 7.36 -10.69
CA ASN A 825 40.92 8.11 -11.74
C ASN A 825 39.90 8.94 -12.53
N GLN A 826 40.15 10.25 -12.67
CA GLN A 826 39.29 11.20 -13.39
C GLN A 826 37.85 11.31 -12.86
N ILE A 827 37.64 10.88 -11.61
CA ILE A 827 36.38 11.04 -10.88
C ILE A 827 36.45 12.30 -10.02
N ALA A 828 35.40 13.12 -10.06
CA ALA A 828 35.31 14.35 -9.28
C ALA A 828 33.84 14.68 -9.02
N ARG A 829 33.36 14.40 -7.80
CA ARG A 829 31.97 14.50 -7.37
C ARG A 829 31.03 13.91 -8.43
N PRO A 830 31.13 12.60 -8.71
CA PRO A 830 30.30 11.97 -9.73
C PRO A 830 28.83 12.15 -9.35
N VAL A 831 28.01 12.59 -10.29
CA VAL A 831 26.59 12.89 -10.08
C VAL A 831 25.74 11.69 -10.49
N ASP A 832 26.06 11.11 -11.66
CA ASP A 832 25.25 10.09 -12.31
C ASP A 832 26.10 9.20 -13.23
N VAL A 833 25.59 8.05 -13.66
CA VAL A 833 26.32 7.06 -14.45
C VAL A 833 25.39 6.32 -15.42
N ALA A 834 25.87 6.05 -16.64
CA ALA A 834 25.17 5.20 -17.60
C ALA A 834 26.06 4.03 -18.06
N LEU A 835 25.51 2.82 -18.06
CA LEU A 835 26.23 1.60 -18.43
C LEU A 835 25.66 1.05 -19.75
N THR A 836 26.48 1.00 -20.78
CA THR A 836 26.07 0.44 -22.07
C THR A 836 26.21 -1.08 -22.06
N PRO A 837 25.51 -1.85 -22.91
CA PRO A 837 25.56 -3.31 -22.84
C PRO A 837 26.87 -3.87 -23.41
N ARG A 838 27.31 -5.03 -22.90
CA ARG A 838 28.52 -5.73 -23.39
C ARG A 838 28.43 -6.09 -24.88
N GLN A 839 29.35 -5.54 -25.69
CA GLN A 839 29.36 -5.66 -27.15
C GLN A 839 29.90 -7.01 -27.66
N GLY A 840 29.25 -8.12 -27.29
CA GLY A 840 29.67 -9.48 -27.64
C GLY A 840 29.46 -9.87 -29.10
N ALA A 841 28.38 -9.39 -29.73
CA ALA A 841 28.01 -9.71 -31.11
C ALA A 841 27.30 -8.56 -31.85
N PHE A 842 27.37 -7.35 -31.30
CA PHE A 842 26.87 -6.10 -31.88
C PHE A 842 27.87 -4.97 -31.60
N GLY A 843 27.55 -3.75 -32.04
CA GLY A 843 28.41 -2.60 -31.79
C GLY A 843 29.76 -2.73 -32.51
N PHE A 844 30.84 -2.41 -31.80
CA PHE A 844 32.21 -2.57 -32.29
C PHE A 844 32.76 -3.98 -32.06
N LEU A 845 31.95 -4.96 -31.64
CA LEU A 845 32.39 -6.34 -31.39
C LEU A 845 33.57 -6.43 -30.41
N ARG A 846 33.66 -5.49 -29.47
CA ARG A 846 34.79 -5.38 -28.53
C ARG A 846 34.77 -6.46 -27.47
N GLY A 847 33.62 -7.10 -27.25
CA GLY A 847 33.43 -8.06 -26.17
C GLY A 847 33.42 -7.44 -24.77
N VAL A 848 33.49 -6.11 -24.66
CA VAL A 848 33.42 -5.33 -23.41
C VAL A 848 32.18 -4.45 -23.42
N TYR A 849 31.71 -4.08 -22.23
CA TYR A 849 30.78 -2.99 -22.01
C TYR A 849 31.53 -1.70 -21.60
N PHE A 850 30.90 -0.55 -21.83
CA PHE A 850 31.44 0.76 -21.47
C PHE A 850 30.56 1.48 -20.46
N GLY A 851 31.18 2.21 -19.53
CA GLY A 851 30.50 3.06 -18.55
C GLY A 851 30.85 4.54 -18.74
N TYR A 852 29.84 5.40 -18.67
CA TYR A 852 29.98 6.85 -18.72
C TYR A 852 29.68 7.42 -17.34
N ILE A 853 30.70 7.93 -16.66
CA ILE A 853 30.57 8.49 -15.31
C ILE A 853 30.56 10.02 -15.42
N LEU A 854 29.41 10.62 -15.12
CA LEU A 854 29.18 12.05 -15.25
C LEU A 854 29.63 12.80 -13.99
N ASN A 855 30.70 13.58 -14.09
CA ASN A 855 31.18 14.38 -12.98
C ASN A 855 30.47 15.73 -12.89
N GLN A 856 30.32 16.26 -11.67
CA GLN A 856 29.69 17.57 -11.45
C GLN A 856 30.43 18.71 -12.16
N ASN A 857 31.74 18.57 -12.37
CA ASN A 857 32.54 19.56 -13.09
C ASN A 857 32.34 19.52 -14.62
N GLY A 858 31.50 18.62 -15.14
CA GLY A 858 31.18 18.50 -16.57
C GLY A 858 32.06 17.54 -17.35
N ASN A 859 33.11 16.99 -16.75
CA ASN A 859 33.94 15.97 -17.39
C ASN A 859 33.24 14.60 -17.29
N VAL A 860 33.36 13.76 -18.32
CA VAL A 860 32.79 12.42 -18.30
C VAL A 860 33.92 11.41 -18.31
N ALA A 861 34.12 10.71 -17.21
CA ALA A 861 35.08 9.61 -17.14
C ALA A 861 34.51 8.40 -17.90
N PHE A 862 35.36 7.75 -18.68
CA PHE A 862 35.01 6.67 -19.58
C PHE A 862 35.65 5.37 -19.12
N PHE A 863 34.80 4.45 -18.67
CA PHE A 863 35.15 3.14 -18.16
C PHE A 863 35.06 2.08 -19.26
N GLU A 864 36.02 1.16 -19.27
CA GLU A 864 35.96 -0.06 -20.08
C GLU A 864 36.06 -1.29 -19.16
N SER A 865 35.10 -2.20 -19.29
CA SER A 865 35.06 -3.44 -18.51
C SER A 865 36.16 -4.44 -18.85
N GLY A 866 36.33 -5.44 -17.99
CA GLY A 866 37.29 -6.53 -18.13
C GLY A 866 36.84 -7.66 -19.07
N PRO A 867 37.62 -8.76 -19.15
CA PRO A 867 38.68 -9.15 -18.20
C PRO A 867 40.04 -8.50 -18.49
N ASP A 868 40.74 -8.12 -17.41
CA ASP A 868 42.10 -7.60 -17.40
C ASP A 868 43.16 -8.73 -17.30
N GLY A 869 44.45 -8.35 -17.21
CA GLY A 869 45.54 -9.30 -17.02
C GLY A 869 46.08 -9.98 -18.30
N VAL A 870 46.80 -11.09 -18.14
CA VAL A 870 47.47 -11.81 -19.24
C VAL A 870 46.44 -12.45 -20.17
N ASN A 871 46.50 -12.15 -21.47
CA ASN A 871 45.46 -12.47 -22.46
C ASN A 871 44.10 -11.79 -22.20
N GLY A 872 44.04 -10.81 -21.29
CA GLY A 872 42.87 -9.96 -21.11
C GLY A 872 42.64 -9.09 -22.35
N PHE A 873 41.40 -8.61 -22.52
CA PHE A 873 41.01 -7.78 -23.67
C PHE A 873 40.26 -6.50 -23.27
N GLY A 874 40.12 -6.24 -21.97
CA GLY A 874 39.52 -5.01 -21.44
C GLY A 874 40.17 -4.60 -20.11
N PHE A 875 40.29 -3.30 -19.85
CA PHE A 875 41.08 -2.80 -18.71
C PHE A 875 40.41 -2.96 -17.33
N ASP A 876 39.10 -3.20 -17.29
CA ASP A 876 38.29 -3.15 -16.05
C ASP A 876 38.48 -1.84 -15.27
N ASP A 877 38.76 -0.72 -15.93
CA ASP A 877 39.07 0.57 -15.28
C ASP A 877 38.65 1.78 -16.14
N VAL A 878 38.76 2.98 -15.57
CA VAL A 878 38.63 4.24 -16.30
C VAL A 878 39.83 4.40 -17.23
N ILE A 879 39.55 4.32 -18.53
CA ILE A 879 40.55 4.36 -19.60
C ILE A 879 40.79 5.77 -20.14
N GLY A 880 39.98 6.74 -19.75
CA GLY A 880 40.15 8.15 -20.10
C GLY A 880 38.88 8.94 -19.83
N SER A 881 38.78 10.13 -20.42
CA SER A 881 37.58 10.96 -20.36
C SER A 881 37.16 11.36 -21.76
N LEU A 882 35.88 11.71 -21.91
CA LEU A 882 35.41 12.31 -23.15
C LEU A 882 36.19 13.60 -23.47
N PRO A 883 36.43 13.91 -24.75
CA PRO A 883 37.15 15.10 -25.16
C PRO A 883 36.33 16.39 -25.06
N PHE A 884 35.09 16.31 -24.57
CA PHE A 884 34.14 17.42 -24.46
C PHE A 884 33.75 17.62 -23.00
N ARG A 885 33.28 18.83 -22.67
CA ARG A 885 32.84 19.19 -21.32
C ARG A 885 31.40 19.69 -21.37
N PHE A 886 30.56 19.16 -20.49
CA PHE A 886 29.16 19.53 -20.36
C PHE A 886 28.99 20.55 -19.23
N GLU A 887 28.41 21.70 -19.49
CA GLU A 887 28.26 22.71 -18.45
C GLU A 887 27.08 22.36 -17.52
N ARG A 888 27.32 22.33 -16.21
CA ARG A 888 26.31 22.00 -15.17
C ARG A 888 25.43 20.81 -15.55
N PRO A 889 25.99 19.61 -15.74
CA PRO A 889 25.20 18.45 -16.14
C PRO A 889 24.22 18.05 -15.04
N LYS A 890 23.10 17.43 -15.42
CA LYS A 890 21.99 17.07 -14.54
C LYS A 890 21.86 15.55 -14.41
N THR A 891 21.70 14.85 -15.53
CA THR A 891 21.61 13.38 -15.60
C THR A 891 22.20 12.86 -16.91
N ILE A 892 22.47 11.55 -16.95
CA ILE A 892 22.92 10.81 -18.13
C ILE A 892 22.07 9.54 -18.28
N GLN A 893 21.67 9.20 -19.50
CA GLN A 893 20.98 7.94 -19.79
C GLN A 893 21.54 7.30 -21.05
N THR A 894 21.45 5.98 -21.15
CA THR A 894 21.81 5.27 -22.39
C THR A 894 20.88 5.64 -23.53
N ASP A 895 21.43 5.74 -24.75
CA ASP A 895 20.63 5.98 -25.95
C ASP A 895 20.05 4.64 -26.47
N PRO A 896 18.73 4.41 -26.35
CA PRO A 896 18.11 3.16 -26.79
C PRO A 896 18.18 2.96 -28.31
N THR A 897 18.43 4.02 -29.08
CA THR A 897 18.51 3.97 -30.55
C THR A 897 19.94 3.76 -31.06
N ASN A 898 20.95 3.90 -30.20
CA ASN A 898 22.36 3.81 -30.57
C ASN A 898 23.08 2.68 -29.82
N LEU A 899 23.05 1.48 -30.42
CA LEU A 899 23.69 0.28 -29.86
C LEU A 899 25.22 0.31 -29.91
N ASN A 900 25.84 1.35 -30.49
CA ASN A 900 27.29 1.56 -30.47
C ASN A 900 27.74 2.28 -29.19
N SER A 901 27.07 1.99 -28.07
CA SER A 901 27.31 2.60 -26.76
C SER A 901 27.07 4.11 -26.73
N GLY A 902 25.95 4.58 -27.29
CA GLY A 902 25.53 5.98 -27.18
C GLY A 902 24.85 6.31 -25.84
N VAL A 903 24.91 7.58 -25.45
CA VAL A 903 24.29 8.15 -24.25
C VAL A 903 23.69 9.53 -24.54
N TRP A 904 22.62 9.88 -23.83
CA TRP A 904 22.08 11.22 -23.74
C TRP A 904 22.53 11.87 -22.44
N ILE A 905 22.97 13.13 -22.52
CA ILE A 905 23.37 13.93 -21.36
C ILE A 905 22.49 15.19 -21.34
N VAL A 906 21.91 15.44 -20.16
CA VAL A 906 21.15 16.64 -19.86
C VAL A 906 22.10 17.66 -19.22
N HIS A 907 22.21 18.85 -19.80
CA HIS A 907 23.17 19.86 -19.35
C HIS A 907 22.71 21.28 -19.71
N GLU A 908 23.57 22.27 -19.48
CA GLU A 908 23.39 23.66 -19.93
C GLU A 908 24.34 23.97 -21.09
N ASN A 909 23.90 24.90 -21.94
CA ASN A 909 24.57 25.42 -23.13
C ASN A 909 24.84 24.35 -24.21
N PRO A 910 24.10 24.37 -25.34
CA PRO A 910 24.24 23.35 -26.37
C PRO A 910 25.63 23.38 -27.02
N LEU A 911 26.09 22.19 -27.41
CA LEU A 911 27.39 21.94 -28.02
C LEU A 911 27.24 21.75 -29.54
N ASP A 912 28.27 22.11 -30.30
CA ASP A 912 28.38 21.68 -31.69
C ASP A 912 28.86 20.23 -31.79
N GLU A 913 28.97 19.72 -33.01
CA GLU A 913 29.41 18.36 -33.30
C GLU A 913 30.81 18.01 -32.76
N LEU A 914 31.67 19.03 -32.56
CA LEU A 914 33.02 18.90 -32.02
C LEU A 914 33.04 19.09 -30.49
N GLY A 915 31.87 19.20 -29.86
CA GLY A 915 31.72 19.41 -28.42
C GLY A 915 32.10 20.81 -27.95
N ILE A 916 32.14 21.79 -28.85
CA ILE A 916 32.39 23.19 -28.51
C ILE A 916 31.07 23.88 -28.21
N PRO A 917 30.95 24.64 -27.11
CA PRO A 917 29.74 25.41 -26.83
C PRO A 917 29.38 26.33 -27.99
N THR A 918 28.13 26.25 -28.45
CA THR A 918 27.62 27.05 -29.58
C THR A 918 27.49 28.55 -29.27
N GLY A 919 27.68 28.95 -28.01
CA GLY A 919 27.47 30.32 -27.53
C GLY A 919 26.01 30.66 -27.22
N LEU A 920 25.09 29.72 -27.44
CA LEU A 920 23.71 29.84 -27.01
C LEU A 920 23.60 29.50 -25.51
N GLY A 921 22.87 30.33 -24.76
CA GLY A 921 22.60 30.10 -23.35
C GLY A 921 21.39 29.19 -23.13
N GLY A 922 21.29 28.55 -21.96
CA GLY A 922 20.08 27.84 -21.51
C GLY A 922 20.28 26.34 -21.36
N GLY A 923 19.18 25.57 -21.38
CA GLY A 923 19.22 24.12 -21.31
C GLY A 923 19.73 23.46 -22.58
N ALA A 924 20.22 22.23 -22.45
CA ALA A 924 20.66 21.42 -23.58
C ALA A 924 20.48 19.92 -23.35
N LEU A 925 20.21 19.19 -24.44
CA LEU A 925 20.13 17.73 -24.50
C LEU A 925 21.09 17.23 -25.58
N SER A 926 22.19 16.60 -25.19
CA SER A 926 23.20 16.12 -26.14
C SER A 926 23.27 14.60 -26.18
N THR A 927 23.17 14.01 -27.37
CA THR A 927 23.53 12.61 -27.59
C THR A 927 24.98 12.49 -28.02
N VAL A 928 25.70 11.60 -27.36
CA VAL A 928 27.14 11.41 -27.50
C VAL A 928 27.40 9.92 -27.61
N GLY A 929 28.38 9.55 -28.41
CA GLY A 929 28.84 8.18 -28.47
C GLY A 929 30.07 8.02 -29.32
N ILE A 930 30.45 6.76 -29.51
CA ILE A 930 31.62 6.39 -30.30
C ILE A 930 31.28 6.58 -31.78
N SER A 931 31.99 7.48 -32.46
CA SER A 931 31.81 7.76 -33.88
C SER A 931 32.70 6.87 -34.77
N ALA A 932 33.88 6.52 -34.27
CA ALA A 932 34.82 5.62 -34.94
C ALA A 932 35.69 4.87 -33.94
N GLY A 933 36.20 3.71 -34.36
CA GLY A 933 37.10 2.88 -33.57
C GLY A 933 37.37 1.55 -34.26
N PHE A 934 38.38 0.83 -33.79
CA PHE A 934 38.65 -0.53 -34.26
C PHE A 934 37.50 -1.48 -33.89
N VAL A 935 37.22 -2.43 -34.78
CA VAL A 935 36.20 -3.47 -34.59
C VAL A 935 36.87 -4.77 -34.16
N GLY A 936 36.25 -5.50 -33.25
CA GLY A 936 36.72 -6.77 -32.71
C GLY A 936 37.37 -6.65 -31.34
N THR A 937 37.49 -7.78 -30.64
CA THR A 937 38.20 -7.86 -29.35
C THR A 937 39.65 -7.40 -29.52
N ILE A 938 40.13 -6.55 -28.60
CA ILE A 938 41.49 -6.01 -28.65
C ILE A 938 42.27 -6.54 -27.43
N PRO A 939 43.27 -7.42 -27.61
CA PRO A 939 44.11 -7.89 -26.51
C PRO A 939 44.86 -6.76 -25.80
N LEU A 940 45.16 -6.96 -24.52
CA LEU A 940 45.98 -6.05 -23.71
C LEU A 940 47.50 -6.28 -23.85
N ASP A 941 47.91 -7.27 -24.66
CA ASP A 941 49.31 -7.63 -24.89
C ASP A 941 50.14 -6.46 -25.47
N PRO A 942 51.50 -6.48 -25.36
CA PRO A 942 52.35 -5.36 -25.75
C PRO A 942 52.15 -4.95 -27.22
N GLY A 943 51.60 -3.75 -27.42
CA GLY A 943 51.25 -3.23 -28.74
C GLY A 943 50.71 -1.80 -28.66
N PRO A 944 50.33 -1.17 -29.78
CA PRO A 944 49.87 0.22 -29.80
C PRO A 944 48.57 0.47 -29.00
N PHE A 945 47.86 -0.60 -28.62
CA PHE A 945 46.61 -0.58 -27.87
C PHE A 945 46.74 -0.95 -26.39
N SER A 946 47.97 -1.14 -25.90
CA SER A 946 48.25 -1.41 -24.48
C SER A 946 48.23 -0.14 -23.63
N ASN A 947 48.05 1.04 -24.23
CA ASN A 947 47.82 2.29 -23.51
C ASN A 947 46.32 2.44 -23.21
N PRO A 948 45.93 2.68 -21.94
CA PRO A 948 44.52 2.84 -21.59
C PRO A 948 43.87 4.02 -22.32
N ASN A 949 44.55 5.15 -22.59
CA ASN A 949 43.98 6.39 -23.13
C ASN A 949 42.95 6.20 -24.28
N ILE A 950 41.67 6.03 -23.91
CA ILE A 950 40.48 5.78 -24.75
C ILE A 950 40.62 4.73 -25.88
N ARG A 951 41.68 3.93 -25.91
CA ARG A 951 41.93 2.83 -26.87
C ARG A 951 41.62 3.14 -28.34
N GLN A 952 42.01 4.35 -28.79
CA GLN A 952 41.79 4.86 -30.15
C GLN A 952 40.30 4.90 -30.57
N LEU A 953 39.41 5.11 -29.60
CA LEU A 953 38.01 5.47 -29.86
C LEU A 953 37.92 6.96 -30.14
N GLU A 954 37.14 7.31 -31.16
CA GLU A 954 36.75 8.69 -31.46
C GLU A 954 35.32 8.92 -30.99
N PHE A 955 35.08 10.07 -30.39
CA PHE A 955 33.76 10.47 -29.89
C PHE A 955 33.24 11.66 -30.68
N LYS A 956 31.92 11.78 -30.78
CA LYS A 956 31.24 12.93 -31.38
C LYS A 956 29.95 13.23 -30.61
N VAL A 957 29.55 14.50 -30.61
CA VAL A 957 28.17 14.91 -30.30
C VAL A 957 27.32 14.70 -31.56
N PHE A 958 26.39 13.74 -31.53
CA PHE A 958 25.55 13.40 -32.68
C PHE A 958 24.42 14.42 -32.90
N ALA A 959 23.88 14.95 -31.80
CA ALA A 959 22.93 16.06 -31.77
C ALA A 959 23.01 16.73 -30.41
N SER A 960 22.72 18.03 -30.37
CA SER A 960 22.62 18.83 -29.15
C SER A 960 21.45 19.79 -29.29
N LEU A 961 20.32 19.45 -28.67
CA LEU A 961 19.10 20.26 -28.70
C LEU A 961 19.21 21.38 -27.67
N GLY A 962 18.92 22.61 -28.08
CA GLY A 962 18.85 23.76 -27.18
C GLY A 962 17.63 24.64 -27.45
N GLN A 963 17.70 25.90 -27.03
CA GLN A 963 16.59 26.83 -27.13
C GLN A 963 16.08 27.03 -28.57
N ASN A 964 16.99 27.05 -29.56
CA ASN A 964 16.63 27.20 -30.97
C ASN A 964 15.90 25.99 -31.55
N ASP A 965 16.05 24.82 -30.91
CA ASP A 965 15.37 23.58 -31.29
C ASP A 965 14.00 23.44 -30.60
N GLY A 966 13.64 24.42 -29.77
CA GLY A 966 12.33 24.52 -29.11
C GLY A 966 12.35 24.22 -27.62
N LEU A 967 13.50 23.91 -27.02
CA LEU A 967 13.62 23.67 -25.58
C LEU A 967 13.35 24.99 -24.81
N SER A 968 12.29 24.99 -24.00
CA SER A 968 11.79 26.20 -23.33
C SER A 968 12.68 26.67 -22.17
N GLY A 969 13.35 25.75 -21.48
CA GLY A 969 14.15 26.06 -20.29
C GLY A 969 15.29 25.07 -20.06
N ILE A 970 15.70 24.90 -18.80
CA ILE A 970 16.75 23.95 -18.40
C ILE A 970 16.10 22.62 -18.02
N PRO A 971 16.30 21.55 -18.82
CA PRO A 971 15.82 20.23 -18.47
C PRO A 971 16.62 19.66 -17.30
N VAL A 972 15.99 18.80 -16.50
CA VAL A 972 16.64 18.09 -15.39
C VAL A 972 16.68 16.58 -15.57
N ASP A 973 15.76 16.04 -16.35
CA ASP A 973 15.63 14.60 -16.60
C ASP A 973 15.01 14.30 -17.96
N ILE A 974 15.21 13.09 -18.47
CA ILE A 974 14.68 12.62 -19.76
C ILE A 974 14.07 11.21 -19.65
N ALA A 975 13.23 10.85 -20.61
CA ALA A 975 12.71 9.49 -20.77
C ALA A 975 12.30 9.24 -22.24
N PHE A 976 12.08 7.99 -22.60
CA PHE A 976 11.70 7.58 -23.95
C PHE A 976 10.36 6.85 -23.98
N ASP A 977 9.59 6.96 -25.06
CA ASP A 977 8.43 6.08 -25.20
C ASP A 977 8.86 4.62 -25.38
N ASN A 978 8.00 3.67 -24.99
CA ASN A 978 8.28 2.25 -25.19
C ASN A 978 7.23 1.56 -26.05
N MET A 979 6.44 2.30 -26.85
CA MET A 979 5.33 1.72 -27.65
C MET A 979 5.81 0.64 -28.64
N ARG A 980 7.07 0.72 -29.09
CA ARG A 980 7.75 -0.30 -29.91
C ARG A 980 8.86 -0.94 -29.10
N ASN A 981 8.57 -2.10 -28.54
CA ASN A 981 9.55 -2.86 -27.77
C ASN A 981 9.40 -4.38 -27.96
N LEU A 982 10.46 -5.08 -27.59
CA LEU A 982 10.64 -6.54 -27.68
C LEU A 982 10.82 -7.16 -26.29
N SER A 983 10.14 -6.64 -25.26
CA SER A 983 10.16 -7.19 -23.89
C SER A 983 9.76 -8.67 -23.83
N ALA A 984 8.98 -9.13 -24.80
CA ALA A 984 8.68 -10.53 -25.09
C ALA A 984 9.90 -11.46 -25.27
N LEU A 985 11.08 -10.91 -25.58
CA LEU A 985 12.29 -11.68 -25.78
C LEU A 985 13.16 -11.66 -24.52
N THR A 986 13.94 -12.72 -24.36
CA THR A 986 14.93 -12.88 -23.30
C THR A 986 16.08 -11.89 -23.51
N ASN A 987 16.68 -11.40 -22.42
CA ASN A 987 17.85 -10.52 -22.50
C ASN A 987 19.03 -11.24 -23.16
N PHE A 988 19.85 -10.50 -23.90
CA PHE A 988 21.11 -11.03 -24.38
C PHE A 988 22.11 -11.13 -23.21
N ASN A 989 22.69 -12.32 -23.02
CA ASN A 989 23.61 -12.59 -21.91
C ASN A 989 25.00 -13.01 -22.41
N SER A 990 25.97 -12.95 -21.50
CA SER A 990 27.34 -13.39 -21.73
C SER A 990 27.80 -14.34 -20.62
N VAL A 991 29.01 -14.88 -20.73
CA VAL A 991 29.63 -15.67 -19.66
C VAL A 991 29.90 -14.87 -18.39
N PHE A 992 29.84 -13.54 -18.46
CA PHE A 992 29.98 -12.62 -17.33
C PHE A 992 28.62 -12.25 -16.71
N SER A 993 27.51 -12.71 -17.27
CA SER A 993 26.18 -12.46 -16.72
C SER A 993 25.89 -13.45 -15.59
N PRO A 994 25.57 -12.99 -14.36
CA PRO A 994 25.10 -13.86 -13.30
C PRO A 994 23.70 -14.41 -13.59
N GLY A 995 23.50 -15.66 -13.19
CA GLY A 995 22.20 -16.31 -13.26
C GLY A 995 21.74 -16.63 -14.68
N THR A 996 20.47 -17.04 -14.78
CA THR A 996 19.80 -17.23 -16.07
C THR A 996 18.94 -16.00 -16.33
N PRO A 997 19.01 -15.36 -17.50
CA PRO A 997 18.15 -14.23 -17.81
C PRO A 997 16.67 -14.60 -17.68
N ILE A 998 15.87 -13.66 -17.19
CA ILE A 998 14.43 -13.84 -17.17
C ILE A 998 13.88 -14.02 -18.58
N SER A 999 12.93 -14.94 -18.69
CA SER A 999 12.33 -15.35 -19.94
C SER A 999 11.66 -14.20 -20.70
N TYR A 1000 11.03 -13.26 -19.99
CA TYR A 1000 10.23 -12.15 -20.50
C TYR A 1000 10.48 -10.89 -19.67
N ASN A 1001 10.18 -9.72 -20.21
CA ASN A 1001 10.13 -8.44 -19.47
C ASN A 1001 11.44 -7.94 -18.85
N GLY A 1002 12.54 -8.69 -18.97
CA GLY A 1002 13.84 -8.28 -18.44
C GLY A 1002 14.30 -6.89 -18.91
N LYS A 1003 14.96 -6.17 -18.01
CA LYS A 1003 15.47 -4.80 -18.23
C LYS A 1003 16.81 -4.84 -18.93
N SER A 1004 16.81 -4.74 -20.25
CA SER A 1004 18.02 -4.68 -21.05
C SER A 1004 17.76 -3.92 -22.34
N LEU A 1005 18.75 -3.18 -22.81
CA LEU A 1005 18.70 -2.49 -24.11
C LEU A 1005 18.90 -3.46 -25.29
N ILE A 1006 19.35 -4.69 -25.02
CA ILE A 1006 19.58 -5.72 -26.04
C ILE A 1006 18.83 -7.00 -25.67
N LYS A 1007 18.09 -7.53 -26.64
CA LYS A 1007 17.39 -8.81 -26.57
C LYS A 1007 18.05 -9.86 -27.45
N ALA A 1008 17.80 -11.14 -27.14
CA ALA A 1008 18.27 -12.27 -27.93
C ALA A 1008 17.15 -12.79 -28.85
N LEU A 1009 17.40 -12.80 -30.16
CA LEU A 1009 16.60 -13.52 -31.15
C LEU A 1009 17.41 -14.72 -31.66
N GLY A 1010 17.22 -15.87 -31.02
CA GLY A 1010 18.13 -17.01 -31.18
C GLY A 1010 19.52 -16.65 -30.67
N ALA A 1011 20.55 -16.76 -31.52
CA ALA A 1011 21.92 -16.36 -31.18
C ALA A 1011 22.25 -14.89 -31.52
N PHE A 1012 21.29 -14.13 -32.05
CA PHE A 1012 21.54 -12.78 -32.56
C PHE A 1012 21.06 -11.70 -31.58
N PRO A 1013 21.92 -10.72 -31.21
CA PRO A 1013 21.51 -9.57 -30.42
C PRO A 1013 20.72 -8.57 -31.28
N ILE A 1014 19.64 -8.03 -30.72
CA ILE A 1014 18.82 -6.97 -31.33
C ILE A 1014 18.43 -5.92 -30.29
N GLY A 1015 18.18 -4.68 -30.72
CA GLY A 1015 17.74 -3.61 -29.82
C GLY A 1015 16.40 -3.95 -29.14
N ALA A 1016 16.26 -3.62 -27.86
CA ALA A 1016 15.07 -3.95 -27.08
C ALA A 1016 13.87 -3.03 -27.34
N SER A 1017 14.13 -1.78 -27.68
CA SER A 1017 13.11 -0.77 -27.97
C SER A 1017 13.53 0.13 -29.12
N ALA A 1018 12.55 0.72 -29.78
CA ALA A 1018 12.74 1.70 -30.85
C ALA A 1018 11.83 2.91 -30.59
N PRO A 1019 12.19 3.79 -29.64
CA PRO A 1019 11.37 4.97 -29.34
C PRO A 1019 11.21 5.87 -30.57
N GLN A 1020 10.09 6.56 -30.60
CA GLN A 1020 9.77 7.62 -31.56
C GLN A 1020 9.88 9.01 -30.91
N TYR A 1021 9.72 9.10 -29.59
CA TYR A 1021 9.66 10.33 -28.84
C TYR A 1021 10.62 10.33 -27.65
N LEU A 1022 11.29 11.46 -27.45
CA LEU A 1022 12.05 11.81 -26.23
C LEU A 1022 11.24 12.82 -25.43
N PHE A 1023 11.17 12.61 -24.13
CA PHE A 1023 10.52 13.48 -23.16
C PHE A 1023 11.60 14.14 -22.30
N ALA A 1024 11.48 15.44 -22.05
CA ALA A 1024 12.43 16.20 -21.23
C ALA A 1024 11.69 17.04 -20.18
N ALA A 1025 11.96 16.81 -18.91
CA ALA A 1025 11.34 17.53 -17.80
C ALA A 1025 12.01 18.90 -17.62
N VAL A 1026 11.23 19.97 -17.77
CA VAL A 1026 11.67 21.37 -17.60
C VAL A 1026 10.91 22.02 -16.43
N PRO A 1027 11.34 21.79 -15.17
CA PRO A 1027 10.56 22.14 -13.98
C PRO A 1027 10.20 23.62 -13.86
N ASN A 1028 11.12 24.54 -14.20
CA ASN A 1028 10.92 25.99 -14.06
C ASN A 1028 9.85 26.54 -15.00
N GLU A 1029 9.72 25.96 -16.19
CA GLU A 1029 8.66 26.30 -17.14
C GLU A 1029 7.38 25.49 -16.87
N GLY A 1030 7.48 24.47 -15.99
CA GLY A 1030 6.37 23.63 -15.58
C GLY A 1030 5.85 22.73 -16.69
N VAL A 1031 6.73 22.23 -17.56
CA VAL A 1031 6.37 21.40 -18.72
C VAL A 1031 7.27 20.18 -18.88
N VAL A 1032 6.75 19.15 -19.51
CA VAL A 1032 7.53 18.09 -20.16
C VAL A 1032 7.55 18.36 -21.66
N GLU A 1033 8.73 18.64 -22.20
CA GLU A 1033 8.93 18.86 -23.62
C GLU A 1033 9.03 17.53 -24.37
N VAL A 1034 8.46 17.49 -25.58
CA VAL A 1034 8.44 16.27 -26.39
C VAL A 1034 9.13 16.52 -27.72
N PHE A 1035 10.09 15.67 -28.07
CA PHE A 1035 10.84 15.73 -29.31
C PHE A 1035 10.63 14.44 -30.11
N ASN A 1036 10.29 14.57 -31.39
CA ASN A 1036 10.23 13.44 -32.32
C ASN A 1036 11.65 13.08 -32.77
N MET A 1037 12.10 11.89 -32.41
CA MET A 1037 13.43 11.38 -32.74
C MET A 1037 13.47 10.60 -34.06
N ALA A 1038 12.33 10.32 -34.68
CA ALA A 1038 12.27 9.51 -35.89
C ALA A 1038 13.15 10.11 -37.00
N GLY A 1039 13.99 9.25 -37.59
CA GLY A 1039 14.93 9.63 -38.64
C GLY A 1039 15.99 10.67 -38.22
N GLY A 1040 16.20 10.89 -36.91
CA GLY A 1040 17.17 11.88 -36.39
C GLY A 1040 16.72 13.33 -36.55
N SER A 1041 15.42 13.59 -36.72
CA SER A 1041 14.91 14.94 -37.01
C SER A 1041 14.80 15.86 -35.77
N PHE A 1042 14.69 15.28 -34.58
CA PHE A 1042 14.59 15.94 -33.26
C PHE A 1042 13.67 17.17 -33.22
N ARG A 1043 12.55 17.13 -33.95
CA ARG A 1043 11.61 18.25 -33.98
C ARG A 1043 10.72 18.23 -32.76
N ARG A 1044 10.55 19.39 -32.11
CA ARG A 1044 9.57 19.56 -31.04
C ARG A 1044 8.17 19.23 -31.55
N VAL A 1045 7.43 18.48 -30.74
CA VAL A 1045 6.06 18.04 -31.02
C VAL A 1045 5.11 19.00 -30.33
N ASP A 1046 4.06 19.42 -31.04
CA ASP A 1046 2.95 20.14 -30.45
C ASP A 1046 2.00 19.15 -29.79
N THR A 1047 1.96 19.13 -28.46
CA THR A 1047 1.14 18.17 -27.69
C THR A 1047 -0.26 18.68 -27.37
N ASP A 1048 -0.55 19.97 -27.59
CA ASP A 1048 -1.89 20.55 -27.37
C ASP A 1048 -2.38 21.29 -28.62
N PRO A 1049 -3.14 20.61 -29.51
CA PRO A 1049 -3.59 21.20 -30.77
C PRO A 1049 -4.67 22.29 -30.60
N PHE A 1050 -5.13 22.55 -29.37
CA PHE A 1050 -6.11 23.59 -29.08
C PHE A 1050 -5.47 24.96 -28.78
N GLU A 1051 -4.15 25.04 -28.60
CA GLU A 1051 -3.44 26.32 -28.41
C GLU A 1051 -2.65 26.69 -29.67
N PRO A 1052 -2.63 27.97 -30.08
CA PRO A 1052 -1.72 28.40 -31.12
C PRO A 1052 -0.25 28.24 -30.68
N GLY A 1053 0.57 27.53 -31.46
CA GLY A 1053 2.00 27.38 -31.21
C GLY A 1053 2.44 25.92 -31.16
N ILE A 1054 3.60 25.66 -30.57
CA ILE A 1054 4.07 24.31 -30.23
C ILE A 1054 4.11 24.24 -28.71
N GLN A 1055 3.26 23.40 -28.13
CA GLN A 1055 3.15 23.24 -26.67
C GLN A 1055 3.88 21.98 -26.20
N GLY A 1056 4.40 22.04 -24.97
CA GLY A 1056 4.79 20.86 -24.20
C GLY A 1056 3.64 20.40 -23.29
N ILE A 1057 3.82 19.25 -22.63
CA ILE A 1057 2.83 18.70 -21.71
C ILE A 1057 2.89 19.50 -20.39
N PRO A 1058 1.82 20.17 -19.95
CA PRO A 1058 1.84 20.92 -18.69
C PRO A 1058 2.04 19.98 -17.51
N ALA A 1059 3.15 20.12 -16.78
CA ALA A 1059 3.49 19.34 -15.59
C ALA A 1059 4.38 20.18 -14.65
N PRO A 1060 3.77 21.07 -13.83
CA PRO A 1060 4.53 21.93 -12.92
C PRO A 1060 5.45 21.13 -11.99
N ASN A 1061 6.70 21.58 -11.88
CA ASN A 1061 7.75 20.94 -11.07
C ASN A 1061 8.07 19.47 -11.45
N ALA A 1062 7.88 19.06 -12.70
CA ALA A 1062 8.37 17.78 -13.19
C ALA A 1062 9.88 17.68 -12.96
N ALA A 1063 10.31 16.70 -12.16
CA ALA A 1063 11.70 16.56 -11.71
C ALA A 1063 12.30 15.20 -12.08
N VAL A 1064 11.47 14.16 -12.18
CA VAL A 1064 11.87 12.80 -12.56
C VAL A 1064 10.95 12.31 -13.67
N LEU A 1065 11.50 11.68 -14.70
CA LEU A 1065 10.74 11.01 -15.76
C LEU A 1065 11.09 9.53 -15.77
N MET A 1066 10.13 8.63 -15.91
CA MET A 1066 10.44 7.20 -15.95
C MET A 1066 9.74 6.50 -17.10
N ASP A 1067 10.55 5.79 -17.89
CA ASP A 1067 10.12 4.77 -18.84
C ASP A 1067 10.56 3.38 -18.37
N TYR A 1068 10.09 2.35 -19.07
CA TYR A 1068 10.27 0.97 -18.66
C TYR A 1068 11.73 0.50 -18.69
N PHE A 1069 12.56 0.97 -19.63
CA PHE A 1069 13.94 0.48 -19.79
C PHE A 1069 15.00 1.38 -19.15
N ARG A 1070 14.58 2.39 -18.37
CA ARG A 1070 15.47 3.24 -17.58
C ARG A 1070 16.38 2.39 -16.68
N GLN A 1071 17.66 2.78 -16.61
CA GLN A 1071 18.68 2.17 -15.75
C GLN A 1071 18.67 2.77 -14.36
#